data_AF-A0A7Y5A350-F1
#
_entry.id   AF-A0A7Y5A350-F1
#
_cell.length_a   1.000
_cell.length_b   1.000
_cell.length_c   1.000
_cell.angle_alpha   90.00
_cell.angle_beta   90.00
_cell.angle_gamma   90.00
#
_symmetry.space_group_name_H-M   'P 1'
#
loop_
_entity.id
_entity.type
_entity.pdbx_description
1 polymer ?
#
loop_
_entity_poly.entity_id
_entity_poly.type
_entity_poly.pdbx_seq_one_letter_code
_entity_poly.pdbx_strand_id
1 'polypeptide(L)'
;MNKFAFLLLFVFLSLIGQNQERFQGVVLDAGTREGLSNVVIQSSITGLTTMSDVSGLFTISVNPAIQNQDTSKSLFSVINNSLIWDVKEAVTIHLYSLNGAELFNASLPNSGRFHLPVPIAGYYLLYIYSTSQPIKFFLFSDATNLHLIRPRTFPEPTPVFDSSLYFYKPGYFTREVLLNETEGQFRVNLLKKEYDDLDYFNELLRHEAFYMLHSSPPTSNYGEIQSIKAFYDFVEDEIYYSNLKKYPSHFSFAESVLKYPYGSTNFFWTQYNISPWRFLNLVTINYHERIDKYVFEFDSWDRVDCDGIKATYDKIMETSFFKDKLYFYANNLQWKDCQGVPVISAEELYLGQNYQALNPEENYGFLRKVDINELNDAGLSRHDLILLNGIPNDVPVVSGIITTEFQTALSHINILSHNRHTPNMVLKDGWTNPKLDSLTGELVYLKVESDSFYIRKANIVEATAFWDEREPRTPVILEKDVMTSGLVELQDEDIFSVKTIGGKAANFAELVKLDSIPLPENYFAIPFYYYQQHIISHGIDTIIRNMLNDDTFVSNAEYRKVKLEELRDIIVDSPLDAELSTAVLNRINYFEEFNAYKFRSSTNAEDLEGFSGAGLYDSYAAKKGDAGKTVDRAIKKVWASLWNSRAFDEREYYKIDQNSVAMGILVHRSFTDEDANGVIITRNLYNDNHGYTINTQYKEYSIVYPEPGIMHDQIITYTINLENLRYTIEYLSKSNIPDLDGKTVLTDDELIRIADYCTAIKQHYYNNIQRNCHCDYSDFAVDIEFKVDSQVEDRKIYIKQARIFETE
;
A
#
# COMPACT_ATOMS: atom_id res chain seq x y z
N MET A 1 -30.83 51.13 -47.85
CA MET A 1 -30.21 51.78 -49.02
C MET A 1 -28.74 51.39 -49.10
N ASN A 2 -28.40 50.78 -50.23
CA ASN A 2 -27.09 50.35 -50.77
C ASN A 2 -25.85 51.18 -50.34
N LYS A 3 -24.67 50.54 -50.26
CA LYS A 3 -23.78 50.38 -51.44
C LYS A 3 -22.54 49.52 -51.19
N PHE A 4 -22.17 48.87 -52.30
CA PHE A 4 -21.16 47.86 -52.56
C PHE A 4 -19.72 48.38 -52.61
N ALA A 5 -18.80 47.42 -52.45
CA ALA A 5 -17.35 47.48 -52.53
C ALA A 5 -16.78 47.94 -53.88
N PHE A 6 -15.55 48.47 -53.84
CA PHE A 6 -14.63 48.49 -54.97
C PHE A 6 -13.24 47.99 -54.53
N LEU A 7 -12.75 47.02 -55.30
CA LEU A 7 -11.48 46.30 -55.19
C LEU A 7 -10.36 47.18 -55.76
N LEU A 8 -9.20 47.26 -55.09
CA LEU A 8 -7.98 47.85 -55.66
C LEU A 8 -6.82 46.86 -55.50
N LEU A 9 -6.36 46.39 -56.66
CA LEU A 9 -5.30 45.42 -56.89
C LEU A 9 -3.94 46.10 -56.68
N PHE A 10 -3.14 45.64 -55.71
CA PHE A 10 -1.72 45.98 -55.61
C PHE A 10 -0.87 44.79 -56.09
N VAL A 11 -0.11 45.02 -57.15
CA VAL A 11 0.92 44.11 -57.66
C VAL A 11 2.17 44.28 -56.81
N PHE A 12 2.59 43.23 -56.09
CA PHE A 12 3.91 43.17 -55.45
C PHE A 12 4.91 42.51 -56.41
N LEU A 13 5.97 43.23 -56.75
CA LEU A 13 7.21 42.64 -57.25
C LEU A 13 7.79 41.74 -56.15
N SER A 14 8.04 40.48 -56.47
CA SER A 14 8.77 39.52 -55.65
C SER A 14 10.25 39.91 -55.57
N LEU A 15 10.66 40.46 -54.43
CA LEU A 15 12.04 40.37 -53.96
C LEU A 15 12.26 38.95 -53.43
N ILE A 16 13.26 38.26 -53.94
CA ILE A 16 13.73 36.96 -53.46
C ILE A 16 14.31 37.16 -52.05
N GLY A 17 13.50 36.94 -51.02
CA GLY A 17 13.92 36.84 -49.62
C GLY A 17 14.22 35.39 -49.27
N GLN A 18 15.33 35.14 -48.58
CA GLN A 18 15.65 33.84 -47.98
C GLN A 18 14.53 33.42 -47.02
N ASN A 19 13.99 32.20 -47.15
CA ASN A 19 13.04 31.64 -46.19
C ASN A 19 13.75 31.44 -44.84
N GLN A 20 13.59 32.40 -43.90
CA GLN A 20 13.93 32.20 -42.50
C GLN A 20 12.70 31.64 -41.78
N GLU A 21 12.81 30.46 -41.17
CA GLU A 21 11.77 29.98 -40.26
C GLU A 21 11.90 30.73 -38.94
N ARG A 22 10.82 31.40 -38.54
CA ARG A 22 10.80 32.25 -37.35
C ARG A 22 9.99 31.56 -36.27
N PHE A 23 10.67 31.09 -35.24
CA PHE A 23 10.04 30.58 -34.03
C PHE A 23 9.89 31.73 -33.04
N GLN A 24 8.67 31.96 -32.58
CA GLN A 24 8.36 33.00 -31.61
C GLN A 24 7.54 32.38 -30.49
N GLY A 25 7.67 32.88 -29.27
CA GLY A 25 6.93 32.31 -28.16
C GLY A 25 7.12 33.10 -26.88
N VAL A 26 6.60 32.53 -25.81
CA VAL A 26 6.75 33.04 -24.46
C VAL A 26 7.35 31.95 -23.58
N VAL A 27 8.34 32.32 -22.78
CA VAL A 27 8.89 31.48 -21.71
C VAL A 27 8.31 31.94 -20.39
N LEU A 28 7.68 31.02 -19.67
CA LEU A 28 7.03 31.28 -18.40
C LEU A 28 7.69 30.46 -17.29
N ASP A 29 7.56 30.94 -16.05
CA ASP A 29 7.83 30.13 -14.88
C ASP A 29 6.73 29.09 -14.70
N ALA A 30 7.08 27.83 -14.49
CA ALA A 30 6.09 26.76 -14.36
C ALA A 30 5.14 26.94 -13.16
N GLY A 31 5.62 27.52 -12.05
CA GLY A 31 4.87 27.70 -10.82
C GLY A 31 4.15 29.04 -10.74
N THR A 32 4.86 30.16 -11.01
CA THR A 32 4.22 31.50 -10.92
C THR A 32 3.44 31.87 -12.18
N ARG A 33 3.75 31.23 -13.32
CA ARG A 33 3.18 31.51 -14.65
C ARG A 33 3.52 32.91 -15.17
N GLU A 34 4.45 33.60 -14.55
CA GLU A 34 4.95 34.89 -15.00
C GLU A 34 5.99 34.74 -16.11
N GLY A 35 6.07 35.76 -16.97
CA GLY A 35 7.07 35.84 -18.04
C GLY A 35 8.50 35.87 -17.50
N LEU A 36 9.34 34.95 -17.98
CA LEU A 36 10.73 34.87 -17.56
C LEU A 36 11.63 35.69 -18.47
N SER A 37 12.22 36.75 -17.92
CA SER A 37 13.23 37.54 -18.63
C SER A 37 14.60 36.90 -18.67
N ASN A 38 15.41 37.24 -19.67
CA ASN A 38 16.80 36.80 -19.78
C ASN A 38 16.97 35.27 -19.76
N VAL A 39 15.99 34.52 -20.26
CA VAL A 39 16.16 33.10 -20.58
C VAL A 39 16.98 33.02 -21.85
N VAL A 40 18.06 32.25 -21.84
CA VAL A 40 18.84 31.97 -23.06
C VAL A 40 18.13 30.87 -23.83
N ILE A 41 17.75 31.15 -25.08
CA ILE A 41 17.14 30.19 -25.99
C ILE A 41 18.17 29.87 -27.07
N GLN A 42 18.59 28.62 -27.17
CA GLN A 42 19.62 28.16 -28.09
C GLN A 42 19.09 27.11 -29.06
N SER A 43 19.29 27.32 -30.36
CA SER A 43 19.01 26.31 -31.38
C SER A 43 20.06 25.21 -31.35
N SER A 44 19.63 23.95 -31.28
CA SER A 44 20.53 22.79 -31.31
C SER A 44 21.23 22.59 -32.65
N ILE A 45 20.64 23.07 -33.76
CA ILE A 45 21.22 22.95 -35.11
C ILE A 45 22.22 24.05 -35.42
N THR A 46 21.85 25.31 -35.17
CA THR A 46 22.66 26.46 -35.60
C THR A 46 23.57 26.99 -34.51
N GLY A 47 23.34 26.60 -33.25
CA GLY A 47 23.97 27.21 -32.09
C GLY A 47 23.56 28.67 -31.84
N LEU A 48 22.64 29.22 -32.66
CA LEU A 48 22.14 30.58 -32.49
C LEU A 48 21.45 30.72 -31.14
N THR A 49 21.76 31.80 -30.45
CA THR A 49 21.18 32.14 -29.15
C THR A 49 20.38 33.42 -29.25
N THR A 50 19.20 33.44 -28.65
CA THR A 50 18.44 34.66 -28.36
C THR A 50 18.14 34.72 -26.86
N MET A 51 17.56 35.82 -26.39
CA MET A 51 17.07 35.93 -25.02
C MET A 51 15.62 36.38 -24.99
N SER A 52 14.89 35.90 -23.99
CA SER A 52 13.54 36.40 -23.71
C SER A 52 13.58 37.81 -23.10
N ASP A 53 12.57 38.61 -23.43
CA ASP A 53 12.38 39.95 -22.88
C ASP A 53 11.73 39.94 -21.48
N VAL A 54 11.42 41.12 -20.93
CA VAL A 54 10.83 41.27 -19.59
C VAL A 54 9.48 40.57 -19.41
N SER A 55 8.75 40.32 -20.50
CA SER A 55 7.48 39.60 -20.51
C SER A 55 7.63 38.12 -20.85
N GLY A 56 8.87 37.63 -21.00
CA GLY A 56 9.17 36.26 -21.39
C GLY A 56 9.09 36.02 -22.90
N LEU A 57 8.77 37.02 -23.71
CA LEU A 57 8.64 36.85 -25.15
C LEU A 57 10.01 36.67 -25.78
N PHE A 58 10.10 35.73 -26.71
CA PHE A 58 11.29 35.50 -27.52
C PHE A 58 10.95 35.35 -28.99
N THR A 59 11.94 35.64 -29.82
CA THR A 59 11.94 35.29 -31.23
C THR A 59 13.32 34.77 -31.58
N ILE A 60 13.36 33.59 -32.20
CA ILE A 60 14.55 33.03 -32.80
C ILE A 60 14.26 32.71 -34.27
N SER A 61 15.03 33.31 -35.17
CA SER A 61 14.98 32.99 -36.60
C SER A 61 16.01 31.93 -36.88
N VAL A 62 15.57 30.72 -37.21
CA VAL A 62 16.41 29.61 -37.62
C VAL A 62 16.29 29.51 -39.13
N ASN A 63 17.40 29.65 -39.84
CA ASN A 63 17.39 29.51 -41.29
C ASN A 63 17.44 28.01 -41.63
N PRO A 64 16.47 27.42 -42.35
CA PRO A 64 16.52 26.01 -42.75
C PRO A 64 17.62 25.71 -43.77
N ALA A 65 18.49 26.66 -44.08
CA ALA A 65 19.61 26.48 -44.99
C ALA A 65 20.95 26.85 -44.32
N ILE A 66 21.41 25.98 -43.43
CA ILE A 66 22.71 25.37 -43.68
C ILE A 66 22.44 23.88 -43.90
N GLN A 67 21.97 23.54 -45.11
CA GLN A 67 22.64 22.43 -45.76
C GLN A 67 24.10 22.82 -45.72
N ASN A 68 24.88 22.14 -44.88
CA ASN A 68 26.23 21.82 -45.29
C ASN A 68 26.02 21.13 -46.65
N GLN A 69 26.10 21.91 -47.73
CA GLN A 69 26.73 21.38 -48.91
C GLN A 69 28.07 20.90 -48.40
N ASP A 70 28.11 19.61 -48.11
CA ASP A 70 29.30 18.82 -47.98
C ASP A 70 30.00 18.88 -49.34
N THR A 71 30.56 20.05 -49.65
CA THR A 71 31.52 20.29 -50.73
C THR A 71 32.83 19.55 -50.41
N SER A 72 32.95 18.92 -49.23
CA SER A 72 34.06 18.02 -48.92
C SER A 72 33.92 16.65 -49.61
N LYS A 73 32.71 16.23 -50.01
CA LYS A 73 32.51 14.97 -50.76
C LYS A 73 32.83 15.03 -52.26
N SER A 74 32.97 16.22 -52.84
CA SER A 74 33.44 16.35 -54.24
C SER A 74 34.97 16.48 -54.34
N LEU A 75 35.65 16.77 -53.23
CA LEU A 75 37.11 17.01 -53.19
C LEU A 75 37.92 15.76 -52.85
N PHE A 76 37.28 14.66 -52.39
CA PHE A 76 37.92 13.38 -52.10
C PHE A 76 37.12 12.22 -52.71
N SER A 77 37.78 11.33 -53.45
CA SER A 77 37.17 10.12 -54.02
C SER A 77 38.07 8.90 -53.83
N VAL A 78 37.48 7.74 -53.58
CA VAL A 78 38.22 6.46 -53.53
C VAL A 78 37.80 5.63 -54.73
N ILE A 79 38.74 5.40 -55.66
CA ILE A 79 38.52 4.63 -56.89
C ILE A 79 39.70 3.67 -57.06
N ASN A 80 39.43 2.37 -57.23
CA ASN A 80 40.43 1.32 -57.46
C ASN A 80 41.61 1.41 -56.45
N ASN A 81 41.28 1.31 -55.16
CA ASN A 81 42.21 1.40 -54.02
C ASN A 81 42.97 2.73 -53.94
N SER A 82 42.59 3.74 -54.71
CA SER A 82 43.28 5.02 -54.73
C SER A 82 42.39 6.11 -54.16
N LEU A 83 42.90 6.80 -53.14
CA LEU A 83 42.34 8.07 -52.70
C LEU A 83 42.82 9.16 -53.66
N ILE A 84 41.89 9.92 -54.24
CA ILE A 84 42.14 11.07 -55.10
C ILE A 84 41.56 12.28 -54.40
N TRP A 85 42.33 13.36 -54.32
CA TRP A 85 41.85 14.58 -53.70
C TRP A 85 42.40 15.86 -54.33
N ASP A 86 41.66 16.93 -54.13
CA ASP A 86 42.05 18.28 -54.54
C ASP A 86 41.57 19.29 -53.49
N VAL A 87 42.45 19.68 -52.57
CA VAL A 87 42.16 20.67 -51.53
C VAL A 87 43.26 21.75 -51.45
N LYS A 88 43.03 22.80 -50.66
CA LYS A 88 43.95 23.94 -50.58
C LYS A 88 45.15 23.69 -49.65
N GLU A 89 45.07 22.74 -48.73
CA GLU A 89 46.06 22.48 -47.68
C GLU A 89 46.49 21.00 -47.65
N ALA A 90 47.67 20.70 -47.10
CA ALA A 90 48.12 19.31 -46.94
C ALA A 90 47.18 18.53 -46.02
N VAL A 91 46.98 17.24 -46.32
CA VAL A 91 46.01 16.39 -45.61
C VAL A 91 46.73 15.25 -44.91
N THR A 92 46.22 14.84 -43.74
CA THR A 92 46.68 13.60 -43.10
C THR A 92 45.58 12.56 -43.17
N ILE A 93 45.91 11.33 -43.55
CA ILE A 93 44.97 10.23 -43.64
C ILE A 93 45.29 9.16 -42.61
N HIS A 94 44.25 8.55 -42.04
CA HIS A 94 44.33 7.46 -41.08
C HIS A 94 43.32 6.38 -41.42
N LEU A 95 43.73 5.12 -41.49
CA LEU A 95 42.87 3.97 -41.74
C LEU A 95 42.76 3.13 -40.46
N TYR A 96 41.54 2.86 -40.01
CA TYR A 96 41.27 2.07 -38.80
C TYR A 96 40.41 0.85 -39.12
N SER A 97 40.56 -0.21 -38.34
CA SER A 97 39.54 -1.27 -38.22
C SER A 97 38.36 -0.80 -37.35
N LEU A 98 37.21 -1.48 -37.46
CA LEU A 98 36.01 -1.11 -36.69
C LEU A 98 36.15 -1.21 -35.16
N ASN A 99 37.11 -1.98 -34.67
CA ASN A 99 37.44 -2.05 -33.24
C ASN A 99 38.35 -0.90 -32.77
N GLY A 100 38.69 0.05 -33.64
CA GLY A 100 39.46 1.24 -33.31
C GLY A 100 40.98 1.13 -33.45
N ALA A 101 41.53 0.01 -33.93
CA ALA A 101 42.97 -0.12 -34.17
C ALA A 101 43.40 0.60 -35.45
N GLU A 102 44.45 1.44 -35.38
CA GLU A 102 45.02 2.12 -36.54
C GLU A 102 45.88 1.16 -37.36
N LEU A 103 45.58 1.06 -38.65
CA LEU A 103 46.23 0.16 -39.59
C LEU A 103 47.25 0.88 -40.47
N PHE A 104 47.04 2.18 -40.72
CA PHE A 104 47.87 2.98 -41.61
C PHE A 104 47.64 4.47 -41.39
N ASN A 105 48.70 5.28 -41.49
CA ASN A 105 48.59 6.73 -41.58
C ASN A 105 49.60 7.31 -42.60
N ALA A 106 49.26 8.45 -43.21
CA ALA A 106 50.17 9.18 -44.10
C ALA A 106 49.80 10.67 -44.19
N SER A 107 50.82 11.53 -44.28
CA SER A 107 50.64 12.95 -44.63
C SER A 107 50.85 13.15 -46.13
N LEU A 108 49.88 13.77 -46.78
CA LEU A 108 49.77 13.92 -48.21
C LEU A 108 49.70 15.41 -48.60
N PRO A 109 50.19 15.80 -49.78
CA PRO A 109 50.14 17.19 -50.25
C PRO A 109 48.70 17.66 -50.50
N ASN A 110 48.54 18.92 -50.91
CA ASN A 110 47.24 19.57 -51.06
C ASN A 110 46.36 18.98 -52.19
N SER A 111 46.94 18.43 -53.25
CA SER A 111 46.20 17.62 -54.23
C SER A 111 47.03 16.43 -54.71
N GLY A 112 46.36 15.36 -55.14
CA GLY A 112 47.05 14.18 -55.62
C GLY A 112 46.23 12.91 -55.66
N ARG A 113 46.93 11.82 -55.94
CA ARG A 113 46.41 10.44 -55.89
C ARG A 113 47.35 9.59 -55.05
N PHE A 114 46.79 8.85 -54.10
CA PHE A 114 47.52 8.00 -53.19
C PHE A 114 46.91 6.59 -53.19
N HIS A 115 47.73 5.55 -53.27
CA HIS A 115 47.27 4.18 -53.24
C HIS A 115 47.15 3.70 -51.79
N LEU A 116 45.92 3.43 -51.35
CA LEU A 116 45.64 2.95 -50.00
C LEU A 116 46.12 1.49 -49.87
N PRO A 117 46.73 1.11 -48.73
CA PRO A 117 47.02 -0.29 -48.47
C PRO A 117 45.70 -1.07 -48.35
N VAL A 118 45.65 -2.26 -48.94
CA VAL A 118 44.48 -3.14 -48.89
C VAL A 118 44.62 -4.10 -47.70
N PRO A 119 43.87 -3.90 -46.60
CA PRO A 119 43.86 -4.82 -45.46
C PRO A 119 43.07 -6.10 -45.79
N ILE A 120 43.12 -7.10 -44.91
CA ILE A 120 42.34 -8.35 -45.05
C ILE A 120 40.83 -8.07 -45.21
N ALA A 121 40.06 -9.05 -45.70
CA ALA A 121 38.65 -8.85 -45.98
C ALA A 121 37.87 -8.39 -44.73
N GLY A 122 37.09 -7.31 -44.83
CA GLY A 122 36.42 -6.70 -43.69
C GLY A 122 36.05 -5.22 -43.88
N TYR A 123 35.49 -4.60 -42.85
CA TYR A 123 35.06 -3.20 -42.87
C TYR A 123 36.06 -2.29 -42.15
N TYR A 124 36.29 -1.10 -42.70
CA TYR A 124 37.32 -0.17 -42.26
C TYR A 124 36.84 1.28 -42.32
N LEU A 125 37.48 2.13 -41.51
CA LEU A 125 37.23 3.57 -41.44
C LEU A 125 38.45 4.35 -41.92
N LEU A 126 38.29 5.12 -42.98
CA LEU A 126 39.31 6.05 -43.43
C LEU A 126 38.94 7.46 -42.95
N TYR A 127 39.80 8.06 -42.14
CA TYR A 127 39.71 9.45 -41.69
C TYR A 127 40.70 10.32 -42.48
N ILE A 128 40.25 11.49 -42.91
CA ILE A 128 41.06 12.49 -43.61
C ILE A 128 40.96 13.82 -42.87
N TYR A 129 42.10 14.33 -42.42
CA TYR A 129 42.23 15.57 -41.66
C TYR A 129 42.79 16.64 -42.60
N SER A 130 41.92 17.56 -43.04
CA SER A 130 42.32 18.74 -43.86
C SER A 130 41.74 20.07 -43.33
N THR A 131 40.85 20.03 -42.35
CA THR A 131 40.24 21.18 -41.65
C THR A 131 39.87 20.76 -40.21
N SER A 132 39.28 21.67 -39.43
CA SER A 132 38.92 21.49 -38.01
C SER A 132 38.00 20.29 -37.69
N GLN A 133 37.43 19.60 -38.69
CA GLN A 133 36.73 18.32 -38.52
C GLN A 133 37.20 17.27 -39.54
N PRO A 134 37.44 16.01 -39.11
CA PRO A 134 37.90 14.95 -40.01
C PRO A 134 36.78 14.37 -40.88
N ILE A 135 37.07 14.15 -42.16
CA ILE A 135 36.16 13.48 -43.11
C ILE A 135 36.30 11.97 -42.96
N LYS A 136 35.18 11.26 -42.87
CA LYS A 136 35.14 9.81 -42.64
C LYS A 136 34.56 9.07 -43.85
N PHE A 137 35.28 8.07 -44.35
CA PHE A 137 34.80 7.11 -45.35
C PHE A 137 34.67 5.71 -44.75
N PHE A 138 33.61 5.00 -45.14
CA PHE A 138 33.39 3.61 -44.80
C PHE A 138 33.80 2.73 -45.97
N LEU A 139 34.77 1.84 -45.75
CA LEU A 139 35.36 1.00 -46.77
C LEU A 139 35.11 -0.48 -46.45
N PHE A 140 34.83 -1.28 -47.48
CA PHE A 140 34.89 -2.73 -47.42
C PHE A 140 36.10 -3.21 -48.21
N SER A 141 37.00 -3.96 -47.57
CA SER A 141 38.05 -4.71 -48.27
C SER A 141 37.53 -6.10 -48.62
N ASP A 142 37.76 -6.56 -49.85
CA ASP A 142 37.59 -7.97 -50.24
C ASP A 142 38.91 -8.78 -50.17
N ALA A 143 39.94 -8.22 -49.52
CA ALA A 143 41.35 -8.67 -49.49
C ALA A 143 42.14 -8.44 -50.80
N THR A 144 41.51 -7.91 -51.84
CA THR A 144 42.14 -7.54 -53.13
C THR A 144 41.87 -6.08 -53.51
N ASN A 145 40.69 -5.58 -53.17
CA ASN A 145 40.22 -4.22 -53.44
C ASN A 145 39.46 -3.62 -52.25
N LEU A 146 39.54 -2.30 -52.14
CA LEU A 146 38.76 -1.45 -51.25
C LEU A 146 37.58 -0.85 -52.00
N HIS A 147 36.38 -1.17 -51.53
CA HIS A 147 35.11 -0.71 -52.03
C HIS A 147 34.53 0.34 -51.10
N LEU A 148 34.15 1.49 -51.64
CA LEU A 148 33.40 2.48 -50.88
C LEU A 148 31.97 1.95 -50.66
N ILE A 149 31.55 1.85 -49.40
CA ILE A 149 30.19 1.44 -49.09
C ILE A 149 29.31 2.68 -49.05
N ARG A 150 28.46 2.81 -50.07
CA ARG A 150 27.33 3.75 -50.03
C ARG A 150 26.11 2.98 -49.52
N PRO A 151 25.48 3.39 -48.41
CA PRO A 151 24.25 2.74 -47.95
C PRO A 151 23.17 2.84 -49.06
N ARG A 152 22.48 1.74 -49.34
CA ARG A 152 21.37 1.66 -50.31
C ARG A 152 20.08 2.20 -49.71
N THR A 153 19.48 3.17 -50.41
CA THR A 153 18.05 3.54 -50.46
C THR A 153 17.32 3.74 -49.12
N PHE A 154 17.35 4.97 -48.63
CA PHE A 154 16.20 5.54 -47.91
C PHE A 154 15.18 6.08 -48.95
N PRO A 155 13.90 6.21 -48.59
CA PRO A 155 12.93 7.01 -49.37
C PRO A 155 13.51 8.42 -49.61
N GLU A 156 12.94 9.19 -50.54
CA GLU A 156 13.28 10.62 -50.63
C GLU A 156 13.37 11.25 -49.24
N PRO A 157 14.37 12.11 -48.96
CA PRO A 157 14.46 12.75 -47.67
C PRO A 157 13.22 13.62 -47.48
N THR A 158 12.23 13.10 -46.76
CA THR A 158 11.41 13.93 -45.90
C THR A 158 12.40 14.72 -45.04
N PRO A 159 12.28 16.05 -44.95
CA PRO A 159 13.21 16.85 -44.15
C PRO A 159 13.27 16.26 -42.73
N VAL A 160 14.47 15.99 -42.23
CA VAL A 160 14.67 15.66 -40.82
C VAL A 160 14.44 16.95 -40.04
N PHE A 161 13.22 17.17 -39.56
CA PHE A 161 12.94 18.18 -38.54
C PHE A 161 13.14 17.53 -37.17
N ASP A 162 14.39 17.47 -36.73
CA ASP A 162 14.71 17.43 -35.29
C ASP A 162 15.65 18.59 -35.01
N SER A 163 15.09 19.79 -35.10
CA SER A 163 15.69 21.00 -34.55
C SER A 163 15.05 21.25 -33.19
N SER A 164 15.83 21.17 -32.11
CA SER A 164 15.34 21.49 -30.77
C SER A 164 15.78 22.89 -30.33
N LEU A 165 15.03 23.48 -29.41
CA LEU A 165 15.42 24.69 -28.70
C LEU A 165 15.74 24.34 -27.24
N TYR A 166 16.93 24.69 -26.80
CA TYR A 166 17.34 24.63 -25.40
C TYR A 166 17.05 25.94 -24.70
N PHE A 167 16.41 25.87 -23.55
CA PHE A 167 16.06 26.99 -22.70
C PHE A 167 16.85 26.90 -21.41
N TYR A 168 17.72 27.89 -21.17
CA TYR A 168 18.61 27.94 -20.03
C TYR A 168 18.45 29.25 -19.26
N LYS A 169 18.33 29.15 -17.94
CA LYS A 169 18.36 30.29 -17.02
C LYS A 169 18.96 29.82 -15.68
N PRO A 170 19.94 30.54 -15.10
CA PRO A 170 20.43 30.22 -13.75
C PRO A 170 19.28 30.18 -12.73
N GLY A 171 19.30 29.19 -11.84
CA GLY A 171 18.22 28.93 -10.87
C GLY A 171 17.04 28.12 -11.43
N TYR A 172 17.05 27.79 -12.73
CA TYR A 172 16.05 26.94 -13.39
C TYR A 172 16.71 25.67 -13.91
N PHE A 173 15.90 24.62 -14.09
CA PHE A 173 16.30 23.45 -14.84
C PHE A 173 16.29 23.76 -16.34
N THR A 174 17.29 23.26 -17.08
CA THR A 174 17.33 23.38 -18.53
C THR A 174 16.22 22.54 -19.16
N ARG A 175 15.53 23.10 -20.16
CA ARG A 175 14.47 22.41 -20.91
C ARG A 175 14.83 22.35 -22.39
N GLU A 176 14.61 21.21 -23.00
CA GLU A 176 14.68 21.02 -24.45
C GLU A 176 13.26 20.93 -25.00
N VAL A 177 12.99 21.65 -26.10
CA VAL A 177 11.70 21.61 -26.81
C VAL A 177 11.96 21.22 -28.26
N LEU A 178 11.34 20.13 -28.72
CA LEU A 178 11.41 19.69 -30.11
C LEU A 178 10.53 20.59 -30.99
N LEU A 179 11.05 21.01 -32.16
CA LEU A 179 10.29 21.79 -33.13
C LEU A 179 9.63 20.82 -34.12
N ASN A 180 8.33 20.55 -33.92
CA ASN A 180 7.53 19.70 -34.82
C ASN A 180 6.88 20.55 -35.95
N GLU A 181 6.46 19.91 -37.06
CA GLU A 181 6.08 20.49 -38.38
C GLU A 181 4.96 21.57 -38.43
N THR A 182 4.42 22.03 -37.30
CA THR A 182 3.46 23.15 -37.27
C THR A 182 4.14 24.48 -36.93
N GLU A 183 4.22 25.38 -37.91
CA GLU A 183 4.51 26.81 -37.69
C GLU A 183 3.60 27.36 -36.56
N GLY A 184 4.17 27.94 -35.50
CA GLY A 184 3.36 28.43 -34.38
C GLY A 184 4.10 29.16 -33.27
N GLN A 185 3.31 29.88 -32.45
CA GLN A 185 3.76 30.52 -31.21
C GLN A 185 4.01 29.44 -30.14
N PHE A 186 5.20 29.41 -29.54
CA PHE A 186 5.52 28.49 -28.44
C PHE A 186 5.09 29.06 -27.09
N ARG A 187 4.56 28.21 -26.22
CA ARG A 187 4.48 28.47 -24.79
C ARG A 187 5.38 27.46 -24.08
N VAL A 188 6.44 27.93 -23.44
CA VAL A 188 7.44 27.07 -22.82
C VAL A 188 7.51 27.37 -21.33
N ASN A 189 7.18 26.41 -20.49
CA ASN A 189 7.32 26.52 -19.05
C ASN A 189 8.73 26.09 -18.61
N LEU A 190 9.41 26.84 -17.75
CA LEU A 190 10.65 26.45 -17.11
C LEU A 190 10.44 26.19 -15.63
N LEU A 191 10.95 25.06 -15.15
CA LEU A 191 10.89 24.70 -13.74
C LEU A 191 12.01 25.41 -12.97
N LYS A 192 11.65 26.25 -12.00
CA LYS A 192 12.61 26.81 -11.04
C LYS A 192 13.09 25.69 -10.11
N LYS A 193 14.34 25.76 -9.65
CA LYS A 193 14.90 24.73 -8.77
C LYS A 193 14.22 24.65 -7.41
N GLU A 194 13.73 25.78 -6.91
CA GLU A 194 13.06 25.90 -5.61
C GLU A 194 12.02 27.02 -5.68
N TYR A 195 10.91 26.83 -4.97
CA TYR A 195 9.83 27.79 -4.79
C TYR A 195 9.60 28.04 -3.30
N ASP A 196 9.54 29.30 -2.89
CA ASP A 196 9.23 29.67 -1.50
C ASP A 196 7.74 29.44 -1.19
N ASP A 197 6.88 29.73 -2.17
CA ASP A 197 5.43 29.70 -2.04
C ASP A 197 4.80 29.17 -3.33
N LEU A 198 4.51 27.87 -3.37
CA LEU A 198 3.96 27.17 -4.55
C LEU A 198 2.61 26.56 -4.21
N ASP A 199 1.59 26.83 -5.01
CA ASP A 199 0.25 26.24 -4.81
C ASP A 199 0.03 25.00 -5.66
N TYR A 200 0.41 25.05 -6.94
CA TYR A 200 0.25 23.95 -7.90
C TYR A 200 1.14 24.14 -9.13
N PHE A 201 1.21 23.10 -9.96
CA PHE A 201 1.64 23.17 -11.35
C PHE A 201 0.48 22.80 -12.29
N ASN A 202 0.49 23.33 -13.52
CA ASN A 202 -0.37 22.84 -14.61
C ASN A 202 0.33 21.79 -15.48
N GLU A 203 1.64 21.66 -15.34
CA GLU A 203 2.47 20.72 -16.10
C GLU A 203 3.57 20.17 -15.18
N LEU A 204 3.66 18.84 -15.04
CA LEU A 204 4.76 18.17 -14.36
C LEU A 204 5.88 17.94 -15.36
N LEU A 205 6.80 18.90 -15.43
CA LEU A 205 7.90 18.87 -16.41
C LEU A 205 8.91 17.74 -16.19
N ARG A 206 9.07 17.32 -14.93
CA ARG A 206 10.09 16.38 -14.48
C ARG A 206 9.81 15.95 -13.04
N HIS A 207 10.51 14.90 -12.61
CA HIS A 207 10.36 14.30 -11.29
C HIS A 207 10.47 15.28 -10.13
N GLU A 208 11.38 16.24 -10.20
CA GLU A 208 11.57 17.26 -9.16
C GLU A 208 10.31 18.11 -8.94
N ALA A 209 9.48 18.33 -9.97
CA ALA A 209 8.20 19.03 -9.81
C ALA A 209 7.20 18.22 -8.95
N PHE A 210 7.18 16.89 -9.12
CA PHE A 210 6.38 16.00 -8.28
C PHE A 210 6.83 16.07 -6.81
N TYR A 211 8.15 16.07 -6.56
CA TYR A 211 8.74 16.19 -5.23
C TYR A 211 8.55 17.56 -4.56
N MET A 212 8.29 18.61 -5.33
CA MET A 212 7.93 19.90 -4.73
C MET A 212 6.53 19.84 -4.10
N LEU A 213 5.62 19.06 -4.71
CA LEU A 213 4.20 18.99 -4.36
C LEU A 213 3.83 17.86 -3.38
N HIS A 214 4.60 16.76 -3.37
CA HIS A 214 4.17 15.53 -2.68
C HIS A 214 4.09 15.65 -1.16
N SER A 215 3.30 14.75 -0.58
CA SER A 215 3.28 14.44 0.86
C SER A 215 3.22 12.91 1.03
N SER A 216 3.15 12.45 2.28
CA SER A 216 2.75 11.08 2.61
C SER A 216 1.39 10.73 1.97
N PRO A 217 1.16 9.45 1.64
CA PRO A 217 -0.07 9.01 1.02
C PRO A 217 -1.29 9.22 1.94
N PRO A 218 -2.49 9.39 1.37
CA PRO A 218 -3.72 9.57 2.15
C PRO A 218 -4.17 8.28 2.87
N THR A 219 -3.61 7.12 2.51
CA THR A 219 -3.90 5.82 3.13
C THR A 219 -2.62 5.18 3.64
N SER A 220 -2.65 4.60 4.84
CA SER A 220 -1.48 3.98 5.49
C SER A 220 -1.13 2.58 4.95
N ASN A 221 -1.95 1.98 4.09
CA ASN A 221 -1.65 0.71 3.43
C ASN A 221 -0.57 0.82 2.33
N TYR A 222 -0.13 2.03 2.04
CA TYR A 222 0.88 2.36 1.04
C TYR A 222 2.18 2.76 1.75
N GLY A 223 3.07 1.79 1.99
CA GLY A 223 4.41 2.08 2.51
C GLY A 223 5.37 2.59 1.43
N GLU A 224 6.27 3.52 1.79
CA GLU A 224 7.28 4.10 0.89
C GLU A 224 6.70 4.73 -0.39
N ILE A 225 5.53 5.35 -0.30
CA ILE A 225 4.84 6.00 -1.43
C ILE A 225 4.91 7.51 -1.30
N GLN A 226 5.01 8.19 -2.44
CA GLN A 226 4.88 9.64 -2.51
C GLN A 226 3.63 10.00 -3.30
N SER A 227 2.80 10.87 -2.74
CA SER A 227 1.50 11.16 -3.33
C SER A 227 1.32 12.63 -3.63
N ILE A 228 0.63 12.92 -4.74
CA ILE A 228 0.05 14.24 -5.05
C ILE A 228 -1.43 14.08 -5.36
N LYS A 229 -2.17 15.19 -5.40
CA LYS A 229 -3.56 15.26 -5.86
C LYS A 229 -3.61 16.08 -7.13
N ALA A 230 -4.37 15.61 -8.11
CA ALA A 230 -4.61 16.32 -9.35
C ALA A 230 -6.11 16.55 -9.59
N PHE A 231 -6.41 17.65 -10.28
CA PHE A 231 -7.75 18.11 -10.60
C PHE A 231 -7.80 18.36 -12.09
N TYR A 232 -8.55 17.57 -12.82
CA TYR A 232 -8.80 17.84 -14.23
C TYR A 232 -10.14 18.55 -14.38
N ASP A 233 -10.10 19.84 -14.69
CA ASP A 233 -11.24 20.62 -15.13
C ASP A 233 -11.52 20.29 -16.60
N PHE A 234 -12.48 19.39 -16.81
CA PHE A 234 -12.81 18.91 -18.16
C PHE A 234 -13.69 19.89 -18.95
N VAL A 235 -14.12 20.99 -18.33
CA VAL A 235 -14.88 22.06 -19.01
C VAL A 235 -13.91 23.08 -19.60
N GLU A 236 -12.93 23.51 -18.82
CA GLU A 236 -11.88 24.45 -19.27
C GLU A 236 -10.69 23.74 -19.94
N ASP A 237 -10.67 22.40 -19.91
CA ASP A 237 -9.58 21.53 -20.37
C ASP A 237 -8.22 21.86 -19.72
N GLU A 238 -8.24 22.08 -18.41
CA GLU A 238 -7.08 22.46 -17.60
C GLU A 238 -6.87 21.48 -16.45
N ILE A 239 -5.61 21.15 -16.16
CA ILE A 239 -5.25 20.27 -15.04
C ILE A 239 -4.43 21.02 -14.00
N TYR A 240 -4.65 20.69 -12.73
CA TYR A 240 -3.95 21.27 -11.59
C TYR A 240 -3.33 20.16 -10.76
N TYR A 241 -2.00 20.15 -10.62
CA TYR A 241 -1.26 19.28 -9.70
C TYR A 241 -0.99 20.04 -8.40
N SER A 242 -1.76 19.72 -7.34
CA SER A 242 -1.79 20.48 -6.09
C SER A 242 -0.61 20.20 -5.18
N ASN A 243 -0.17 21.22 -4.44
CA ASN A 243 0.81 21.08 -3.36
C ASN A 243 0.14 20.56 -2.08
N LEU A 244 0.36 19.29 -1.74
CA LEU A 244 -0.29 18.62 -0.61
C LEU A 244 0.18 19.13 0.75
N LYS A 245 1.39 19.72 0.81
CA LYS A 245 1.92 20.33 2.03
C LYS A 245 1.09 21.55 2.45
N LYS A 246 0.38 22.18 1.52
CA LYS A 246 -0.54 23.30 1.77
C LYS A 246 -2.00 22.88 1.76
N TYR A 247 -2.37 22.01 0.82
CA TYR A 247 -3.75 21.63 0.54
C TYR A 247 -3.91 20.12 0.69
N PRO A 248 -4.13 19.62 1.92
CA PRO A 248 -4.15 18.19 2.19
C PRO A 248 -5.34 17.46 1.54
N SER A 249 -6.43 18.17 1.25
CA SER A 249 -7.66 17.59 0.67
C SER A 249 -8.05 18.22 -0.66
N HIS A 250 -8.82 17.49 -1.48
CA HIS A 250 -9.32 18.01 -2.74
C HIS A 250 -10.14 19.30 -2.55
N PHE A 251 -10.98 19.32 -1.52
CA PHE A 251 -11.79 20.51 -1.19
C PHE A 251 -10.91 21.70 -0.77
N SER A 252 -9.88 21.51 0.07
CA SER A 252 -9.03 22.62 0.54
C SER A 252 -8.36 23.37 -0.60
N PHE A 253 -7.94 22.66 -1.66
CA PHE A 253 -7.41 23.25 -2.88
C PHE A 253 -8.50 23.94 -3.70
N ALA A 254 -9.65 23.28 -3.91
CA ALA A 254 -10.74 23.85 -4.70
C ALA A 254 -11.28 25.15 -4.09
N GLU A 255 -11.41 25.23 -2.76
CA GLU A 255 -11.82 26.44 -2.05
C GLU A 255 -10.75 27.54 -2.18
N SER A 256 -9.50 27.21 -1.88
CA SER A 256 -8.43 28.20 -1.77
C SER A 256 -7.95 28.72 -3.12
N VAL A 257 -7.84 27.83 -4.12
CA VAL A 257 -7.22 28.09 -5.41
C VAL A 257 -8.25 28.27 -6.51
N LEU A 258 -9.17 27.30 -6.67
CA LEU A 258 -10.22 27.36 -7.70
C LEU A 258 -11.38 28.28 -7.30
N LYS A 259 -11.37 28.82 -6.07
CA LYS A 259 -12.41 29.70 -5.51
C LYS A 259 -13.81 29.07 -5.53
N TYR A 260 -13.89 27.76 -5.30
CA TYR A 260 -15.16 27.04 -5.21
C TYR A 260 -16.02 27.60 -4.04
N PRO A 261 -17.21 28.17 -4.31
CA PRO A 261 -17.87 29.03 -3.33
C PRO A 261 -18.91 28.32 -2.44
N TYR A 262 -19.18 27.03 -2.64
CA TYR A 262 -20.36 26.36 -2.07
C TYR A 262 -20.08 25.48 -0.83
N GLY A 263 -18.85 25.48 -0.32
CA GLY A 263 -18.44 24.69 0.84
C GLY A 263 -18.24 23.19 0.56
N SER A 264 -17.67 22.48 1.55
CA SER A 264 -17.20 21.10 1.40
C SER A 264 -18.31 20.10 1.09
N THR A 265 -19.48 20.24 1.73
CA THR A 265 -20.61 19.36 1.48
C THR A 265 -21.08 19.45 0.03
N ASN A 266 -21.29 20.65 -0.51
CA ASN A 266 -21.67 20.79 -1.92
C ASN A 266 -20.56 20.34 -2.86
N PHE A 267 -19.29 20.62 -2.53
CA PHE A 267 -18.16 20.13 -3.31
C PHE A 267 -18.21 18.60 -3.44
N PHE A 268 -18.39 17.91 -2.31
CA PHE A 268 -18.53 16.47 -2.26
C PHE A 268 -19.68 15.96 -3.15
N TRP A 269 -20.87 16.52 -2.99
CA TRP A 269 -22.07 16.11 -3.74
C TRP A 269 -22.06 16.46 -5.22
N THR A 270 -21.30 17.47 -5.64
CA THR A 270 -21.31 17.94 -7.03
C THR A 270 -20.09 17.47 -7.82
N GLN A 271 -18.94 17.29 -7.19
CA GLN A 271 -17.69 17.00 -7.90
C GLN A 271 -17.29 15.52 -7.86
N TYR A 272 -17.75 14.74 -6.88
CA TYR A 272 -17.54 13.28 -6.85
C TYR A 272 -18.72 12.47 -7.39
N ASN A 273 -19.89 13.09 -7.57
CA ASN A 273 -21.13 12.38 -7.92
C ASN A 273 -21.57 12.62 -9.38
N ILE A 274 -22.61 11.92 -9.84
CA ILE A 274 -23.26 12.17 -11.13
C ILE A 274 -24.08 13.45 -11.02
N SER A 275 -23.44 14.58 -11.28
CA SER A 275 -24.05 15.89 -11.16
C SER A 275 -23.94 16.68 -12.44
N PRO A 276 -24.99 17.40 -12.88
CA PRO A 276 -24.86 18.37 -13.97
C PRO A 276 -23.95 19.55 -13.60
N TRP A 277 -23.59 19.69 -12.32
CA TRP A 277 -22.67 20.70 -11.80
C TRP A 277 -21.23 20.19 -11.64
N ARG A 278 -20.96 18.93 -12.03
CA ARG A 278 -19.61 18.38 -12.03
C ARG A 278 -18.83 19.01 -13.18
N PHE A 279 -17.64 19.51 -12.86
CA PHE A 279 -16.67 19.99 -13.85
C PHE A 279 -15.25 19.47 -13.57
N LEU A 280 -15.05 18.77 -12.45
CA LEU A 280 -13.76 18.24 -12.02
C LEU A 280 -13.74 16.71 -12.04
N ASN A 281 -12.59 16.18 -12.47
CA ASN A 281 -12.14 14.83 -12.15
C ASN A 281 -11.03 14.93 -11.11
N LEU A 282 -11.24 14.30 -9.95
CA LEU A 282 -10.42 14.45 -8.75
C LEU A 282 -9.62 13.15 -8.54
N VAL A 283 -8.30 13.22 -8.68
CA VAL A 283 -7.45 12.03 -8.56
C VAL A 283 -6.34 12.22 -7.54
N THR A 284 -5.89 11.11 -6.97
CA THR A 284 -4.61 11.00 -6.27
C THR A 284 -3.63 10.31 -7.21
N ILE A 285 -2.37 10.76 -7.26
CA ILE A 285 -1.30 10.13 -8.05
C ILE A 285 -0.19 9.72 -7.09
N ASN A 286 0.05 8.41 -7.03
CA ASN A 286 1.00 7.75 -6.16
C ASN A 286 2.23 7.32 -6.96
N TYR A 287 3.44 7.66 -6.50
CA TYR A 287 4.68 7.14 -7.05
C TYR A 287 5.16 5.94 -6.25
N HIS A 288 5.22 4.78 -6.91
CA HIS A 288 5.72 3.53 -6.34
C HIS A 288 7.19 3.35 -6.75
N GLU A 289 8.12 3.77 -5.90
CA GLU A 289 9.55 3.87 -6.22
C GLU A 289 10.17 2.54 -6.69
N ARG A 290 9.84 1.43 -6.01
CA ARG A 290 10.44 0.11 -6.28
C ARG A 290 10.09 -0.49 -7.64
N ILE A 291 8.87 -0.22 -8.13
CA ILE A 291 8.43 -0.67 -9.46
C ILE A 291 8.54 0.45 -10.51
N ASP A 292 8.98 1.64 -10.09
CA ASP A 292 9.17 2.84 -10.92
C ASP A 292 7.93 3.21 -11.74
N LYS A 293 6.76 3.21 -11.09
CA LYS A 293 5.45 3.53 -11.70
C LYS A 293 4.72 4.65 -10.97
N TYR A 294 4.01 5.46 -11.75
CA TYR A 294 3.03 6.43 -11.26
C TYR A 294 1.64 5.84 -11.42
N VAL A 295 0.88 5.84 -10.35
CA VAL A 295 -0.43 5.19 -10.28
C VAL A 295 -1.44 6.24 -9.89
N PHE A 296 -2.35 6.58 -10.80
CA PHE A 296 -3.45 7.46 -10.46
C PHE A 296 -4.68 6.65 -10.07
N GLU A 297 -5.44 7.17 -9.12
CA GLU A 297 -6.66 6.56 -8.61
C GLU A 297 -7.69 7.65 -8.29
N PHE A 298 -8.96 7.30 -8.46
CA PHE A 298 -10.07 8.08 -7.94
C PHE A 298 -10.44 7.56 -6.55
N ASP A 299 -11.02 8.42 -5.72
CA ASP A 299 -11.63 7.95 -4.47
C ASP A 299 -12.71 6.91 -4.82
N SER A 300 -12.79 5.80 -4.09
CA SER A 300 -13.63 4.66 -4.50
C SER A 300 -15.12 4.98 -4.62
N TRP A 301 -15.59 6.07 -3.99
CA TRP A 301 -16.95 6.57 -4.05
C TRP A 301 -17.20 7.57 -5.18
N ASP A 302 -16.17 7.95 -5.94
CA ASP A 302 -16.32 8.76 -7.14
C ASP A 302 -17.21 8.03 -8.17
N ARG A 303 -18.06 8.80 -8.85
CA ARG A 303 -19.00 8.33 -9.87
C ARG A 303 -18.57 8.70 -11.29
N VAL A 304 -17.28 8.97 -11.49
CA VAL A 304 -16.67 9.13 -12.81
C VAL A 304 -16.89 7.87 -13.65
N ASP A 305 -17.23 8.05 -14.92
CA ASP A 305 -17.39 6.96 -15.87
C ASP A 305 -16.05 6.65 -16.58
N CYS A 306 -16.03 5.58 -17.38
CA CYS A 306 -14.81 5.17 -18.09
C CYS A 306 -14.30 6.24 -19.07
N ASP A 307 -15.19 7.07 -19.64
CA ASP A 307 -14.81 8.16 -20.53
C ASP A 307 -14.09 9.26 -19.75
N GLY A 308 -14.59 9.64 -18.57
CA GLY A 308 -13.93 10.57 -17.66
C GLY A 308 -12.58 10.06 -17.15
N ILE A 309 -12.47 8.76 -16.85
CA ILE A 309 -11.19 8.12 -16.48
C ILE A 309 -10.20 8.23 -17.64
N LYS A 310 -10.63 7.89 -18.86
CA LYS A 310 -9.78 7.97 -20.06
C LYS A 310 -9.33 9.40 -20.35
N ALA A 311 -10.23 10.37 -20.26
CA ALA A 311 -9.93 11.78 -20.47
C ALA A 311 -8.92 12.30 -19.44
N THR A 312 -9.07 11.89 -18.17
CA THR A 312 -8.11 12.23 -17.11
C THR A 312 -6.74 11.61 -17.38
N TYR A 313 -6.69 10.33 -17.76
CA TYR A 313 -5.45 9.66 -18.14
C TYR A 313 -4.74 10.40 -19.29
N ASP A 314 -5.47 10.73 -20.35
CA ASP A 314 -4.92 11.46 -21.50
C ASP A 314 -4.39 12.82 -21.10
N LYS A 315 -5.12 13.54 -20.23
CA LYS A 315 -4.67 14.84 -19.75
C LYS A 315 -3.41 14.75 -18.89
N ILE A 316 -3.31 13.74 -18.02
CA ILE A 316 -2.09 13.51 -17.24
C ILE A 316 -0.93 13.14 -18.18
N MET A 317 -1.16 12.29 -19.18
CA MET A 317 -0.14 11.94 -20.17
C MET A 317 0.36 13.14 -20.98
N GLU A 318 -0.54 14.05 -21.36
CA GLU A 318 -0.22 15.28 -22.07
C GLU A 318 0.64 16.24 -21.22
N THR A 319 0.34 16.33 -19.93
CA THR A 319 0.86 17.38 -19.04
C THR A 319 1.88 16.89 -18.02
N SER A 320 2.41 15.67 -18.18
CA SER A 320 3.40 15.10 -17.26
C SER A 320 4.55 14.39 -17.97
N PHE A 321 5.63 14.18 -17.23
CA PHE A 321 6.79 13.42 -17.69
C PHE A 321 6.62 11.89 -17.58
N PHE A 322 5.45 11.39 -17.13
CA PHE A 322 5.29 9.99 -16.72
C PHE A 322 5.42 9.00 -17.88
N LYS A 323 4.94 9.36 -19.09
CA LYS A 323 5.02 8.52 -20.29
C LYS A 323 4.48 7.10 -20.04
N ASP A 324 5.24 6.07 -20.39
CA ASP A 324 4.91 4.65 -20.25
C ASP A 324 4.85 4.16 -18.80
N LYS A 325 5.10 5.03 -17.81
CA LYS A 325 5.06 4.70 -16.38
C LYS A 325 3.73 5.03 -15.70
N LEU A 326 2.75 5.60 -16.39
CA LEU A 326 1.46 5.96 -15.81
C LEU A 326 0.45 4.80 -15.93
N TYR A 327 -0.13 4.42 -14.78
CA TYR A 327 -1.14 3.38 -14.68
C TYR A 327 -2.34 3.85 -13.86
N PHE A 328 -3.50 3.26 -14.12
CA PHE A 328 -4.72 3.43 -13.34
C PHE A 328 -4.89 2.28 -12.35
N TYR A 329 -5.19 2.60 -11.09
CA TYR A 329 -5.61 1.59 -10.11
C TYR A 329 -7.14 1.59 -9.96
N ALA A 330 -7.78 0.50 -10.40
CA ALA A 330 -9.22 0.32 -10.31
C ALA A 330 -9.62 -0.27 -8.94
N ASN A 331 -9.63 0.58 -7.90
CA ASN A 331 -10.01 0.23 -6.52
C ASN A 331 -11.52 -0.04 -6.30
N ASN A 332 -12.37 0.27 -7.30
CA ASN A 332 -13.79 -0.05 -7.33
C ASN A 332 -14.12 -1.01 -8.49
N LEU A 333 -14.98 -2.01 -8.24
CA LEU A 333 -15.40 -3.00 -9.24
C LEU A 333 -16.09 -2.37 -10.47
N GLN A 334 -16.75 -1.22 -10.31
CA GLN A 334 -17.39 -0.51 -11.43
C GLN A 334 -16.41 -0.09 -12.53
N TRP A 335 -15.11 0.01 -12.22
CA TRP A 335 -14.06 0.42 -13.16
C TRP A 335 -13.22 -0.73 -13.71
N LYS A 336 -13.51 -1.98 -13.32
CA LYS A 336 -12.71 -3.16 -13.70
C LYS A 336 -12.58 -3.35 -15.21
N ASP A 337 -13.63 -2.99 -15.96
CA ASP A 337 -13.72 -3.25 -17.40
C ASP A 337 -13.46 -2.01 -18.27
N CYS A 338 -13.05 -0.88 -17.68
CA CYS A 338 -12.74 0.34 -18.45
C CYS A 338 -11.56 0.09 -19.41
N GLN A 339 -11.80 0.34 -20.71
CA GLN A 339 -10.83 0.10 -21.77
C GLN A 339 -10.00 1.35 -22.08
N GLY A 340 -8.82 1.15 -22.68
CA GLY A 340 -8.00 2.25 -23.22
C GLY A 340 -7.09 2.95 -22.21
N VAL A 341 -7.04 2.48 -20.96
CA VAL A 341 -6.13 2.98 -19.92
C VAL A 341 -5.29 1.79 -19.40
N PRO A 342 -3.96 1.90 -19.29
CA PRO A 342 -3.14 0.87 -18.66
C PRO A 342 -3.55 0.71 -17.19
N VAL A 343 -4.01 -0.48 -16.81
CA VAL A 343 -4.43 -0.78 -15.43
C VAL A 343 -3.31 -1.54 -14.71
N ILE A 344 -3.13 -1.25 -13.42
CA ILE A 344 -2.25 -2.00 -12.52
C ILE A 344 -3.08 -2.79 -11.50
N SER A 345 -2.66 -4.02 -11.19
CA SER A 345 -3.35 -4.86 -10.21
C SER A 345 -2.88 -4.58 -8.79
N ALA A 346 -3.75 -4.85 -7.80
CA ALA A 346 -3.37 -4.77 -6.38
C ALA A 346 -2.18 -5.69 -6.04
N GLU A 347 -2.10 -6.87 -6.68
CA GLU A 347 -0.98 -7.80 -6.54
C GLU A 347 0.34 -7.19 -7.01
N GLU A 348 0.34 -6.49 -8.15
CA GLU A 348 1.55 -5.85 -8.66
C GLU A 348 2.00 -4.69 -7.75
N LEU A 349 1.07 -3.89 -7.23
CA LEU A 349 1.38 -2.85 -6.24
C LEU A 349 1.95 -3.47 -4.96
N TYR A 350 1.34 -4.53 -4.46
CA TYR A 350 1.74 -5.26 -3.26
C TYR A 350 3.12 -5.91 -3.39
N LEU A 351 3.44 -6.51 -4.54
CA LEU A 351 4.78 -7.05 -4.82
C LEU A 351 5.84 -5.94 -4.79
N GLY A 352 5.48 -4.74 -5.23
CA GLY A 352 6.35 -3.56 -5.21
C GLY A 352 6.64 -2.96 -3.84
N GLN A 353 5.83 -3.21 -2.81
CA GLN A 353 6.02 -2.59 -1.49
C GLN A 353 7.14 -3.29 -0.67
N ASN A 354 7.90 -2.53 0.12
CA ASN A 354 8.85 -3.06 1.12
C ASN A 354 8.30 -3.04 2.54
N TYR A 355 7.56 -1.97 2.83
CA TYR A 355 7.23 -1.52 4.17
C TYR A 355 5.72 -1.52 4.35
N GLN A 356 5.27 -1.91 5.53
CA GLN A 356 3.88 -1.76 5.95
C GLN A 356 3.88 -1.46 7.44
N ALA A 357 3.27 -0.34 7.81
CA ALA A 357 2.93 -0.08 9.20
C ALA A 357 1.74 -0.93 9.61
N LEU A 358 1.84 -1.63 10.73
CA LEU A 358 0.74 -2.43 11.28
C LEU A 358 0.23 -1.83 12.58
N ASN A 359 1.15 -1.45 13.46
CA ASN A 359 0.85 -0.69 14.67
C ASN A 359 1.85 0.48 14.81
N PRO A 360 1.47 1.71 14.42
CA PRO A 360 2.29 2.91 14.52
C PRO A 360 2.52 3.34 15.98
N GLU A 361 3.50 2.73 16.63
CA GLU A 361 3.86 2.98 18.02
C GLU A 361 5.37 3.24 18.17
N GLU A 362 5.79 3.57 19.39
CA GLU A 362 7.20 3.69 19.73
C GLU A 362 7.56 2.87 20.97
N ASN A 363 8.76 2.28 20.99
CA ASN A 363 9.25 1.57 22.17
C ASN A 363 10.78 1.40 22.16
N TYR A 364 11.32 0.97 23.29
CA TYR A 364 12.71 0.59 23.49
C TYR A 364 12.82 -0.92 23.70
N GLY A 365 13.79 -1.56 23.06
CA GLY A 365 14.06 -2.98 23.27
C GLY A 365 15.40 -3.45 22.71
N PHE A 366 15.85 -4.63 23.13
CA PHE A 366 17.05 -5.27 22.60
C PHE A 366 16.72 -5.93 21.26
N LEU A 367 17.33 -5.45 20.17
CA LEU A 367 17.04 -5.99 18.83
C LEU A 367 17.58 -7.42 18.72
N ARG A 368 16.69 -8.39 18.54
CA ARG A 368 17.01 -9.82 18.36
C ARG A 368 16.51 -10.30 17.01
N LYS A 369 17.42 -10.84 16.21
CA LYS A 369 17.11 -11.51 14.96
C LYS A 369 16.84 -12.97 15.24
N VAL A 370 15.62 -13.44 14.98
CA VAL A 370 15.14 -14.76 15.38
C VAL A 370 14.53 -15.45 14.17
N ASP A 371 14.97 -16.67 13.87
CA ASP A 371 14.30 -17.47 12.84
C ASP A 371 12.92 -17.88 13.36
N ILE A 372 11.89 -17.77 12.54
CA ILE A 372 10.52 -18.12 12.92
C ILE A 372 10.40 -19.55 13.49
N ASN A 373 11.22 -20.49 13.02
CA ASN A 373 11.22 -21.86 13.49
C ASN A 373 11.85 -22.02 14.89
N GLU A 374 12.62 -21.03 15.33
CA GLU A 374 13.30 -20.99 16.63
C GLU A 374 12.57 -20.10 17.64
N LEU A 375 11.49 -19.41 17.23
CA LEU A 375 10.80 -18.41 18.05
C LEU A 375 10.37 -18.95 19.42
N ASN A 376 9.87 -20.19 19.46
CA ASN A 376 9.38 -20.83 20.70
C ASN A 376 10.49 -21.17 21.71
N ASP A 377 11.75 -21.21 21.24
CA ASP A 377 12.93 -21.62 22.02
C ASP A 377 13.93 -20.45 22.18
N ALA A 378 13.61 -19.26 21.63
CA ALA A 378 14.50 -18.10 21.61
C ALA A 378 14.70 -17.44 23.00
N GLY A 379 13.92 -17.84 24.00
CA GLY A 379 13.98 -17.29 25.36
C GLY A 379 13.79 -15.77 25.37
N LEU A 380 12.71 -15.31 24.75
CA LEU A 380 12.41 -13.89 24.59
C LEU A 380 11.88 -13.27 25.89
N SER A 381 12.23 -12.01 26.13
CA SER A 381 11.72 -11.20 27.22
C SER A 381 10.86 -10.06 26.71
N ARG A 382 10.07 -9.45 27.60
CA ARG A 382 9.25 -8.27 27.29
C ARG A 382 10.03 -7.06 26.80
N HIS A 383 11.34 -6.99 27.08
CA HIS A 383 12.25 -5.93 26.62
C HIS A 383 13.02 -6.30 25.34
N ASP A 384 12.71 -7.43 24.71
CA ASP A 384 13.27 -7.76 23.40
C ASP A 384 12.44 -7.10 22.28
N LEU A 385 13.11 -6.67 21.22
CA LEU A 385 12.50 -6.23 19.96
C LEU A 385 12.90 -7.23 18.89
N ILE A 386 11.95 -7.90 18.25
CA ILE A 386 12.27 -9.04 17.39
C ILE A 386 12.20 -8.71 15.90
N LEU A 387 13.16 -9.22 15.15
CA LEU A 387 13.16 -9.30 13.69
C LEU A 387 12.99 -10.76 13.28
N LEU A 388 11.91 -11.05 12.55
CA LEU A 388 11.51 -12.39 12.12
C LEU A 388 11.54 -12.51 10.58
N ASN A 389 11.99 -13.66 10.08
CA ASN A 389 12.01 -14.00 8.65
C ASN A 389 10.69 -14.55 8.09
N GLY A 390 9.56 -14.33 8.78
CA GLY A 390 8.24 -14.77 8.37
C GLY A 390 7.15 -14.25 9.31
N ILE A 391 5.90 -14.65 9.06
CA ILE A 391 4.76 -14.33 9.93
C ILE A 391 4.66 -15.39 11.05
N PRO A 392 4.97 -15.06 12.31
CA PRO A 392 4.89 -16.04 13.39
C PRO A 392 3.44 -16.46 13.62
N ASN A 393 3.22 -17.68 14.13
CA ASN A 393 1.87 -18.06 14.58
C ASN A 393 1.47 -17.35 15.88
N ASP A 394 2.45 -16.98 16.70
CA ASP A 394 2.24 -16.35 17.99
C ASP A 394 3.51 -15.58 18.36
N VAL A 395 3.37 -14.51 19.15
CA VAL A 395 4.50 -13.71 19.62
C VAL A 395 4.32 -13.48 21.11
N PRO A 396 5.30 -13.85 21.96
CA PRO A 396 5.26 -13.52 23.38
C PRO A 396 5.21 -12.01 23.59
N VAL A 397 5.00 -11.56 24.82
CA VAL A 397 5.13 -10.12 25.12
C VAL A 397 6.56 -9.69 24.80
N VAL A 398 6.69 -8.73 23.88
CA VAL A 398 7.95 -8.14 23.38
C VAL A 398 7.75 -6.64 23.18
N SER A 399 8.83 -5.88 23.13
CA SER A 399 8.80 -4.42 22.97
C SER A 399 8.63 -3.96 21.53
N GLY A 400 8.78 -4.84 20.54
CA GLY A 400 8.52 -4.49 19.14
C GLY A 400 8.67 -5.68 18.21
N ILE A 401 8.00 -5.62 17.07
CA ILE A 401 7.92 -6.71 16.08
C ILE A 401 8.23 -6.15 14.68
N ILE A 402 9.21 -6.76 14.02
CA ILE A 402 9.53 -6.54 12.61
C ILE A 402 9.44 -7.89 11.89
N THR A 403 8.53 -8.04 10.92
CA THR A 403 8.45 -9.25 10.07
C THR A 403 8.93 -8.95 8.65
N THR A 404 9.39 -9.96 7.92
CA THR A 404 9.73 -9.81 6.48
C THR A 404 8.59 -10.11 5.53
N GLU A 405 7.44 -10.52 6.06
CA GLU A 405 6.27 -10.89 5.28
C GLU A 405 5.09 -10.01 5.69
N PHE A 406 4.35 -9.57 4.68
CA PHE A 406 3.17 -8.73 4.85
C PHE A 406 2.05 -9.52 5.51
N GLN A 407 1.39 -8.88 6.45
CA GLN A 407 0.29 -9.46 7.21
C GLN A 407 -0.90 -8.52 7.16
N THR A 408 -2.05 -9.07 7.51
CA THR A 408 -3.29 -8.29 7.52
C THR A 408 -3.29 -7.39 8.76
N ALA A 409 -3.82 -6.17 8.64
CA ALA A 409 -3.99 -5.28 9.79
C ALA A 409 -4.87 -5.90 10.89
N LEU A 410 -5.67 -6.90 10.55
CA LEU A 410 -6.56 -7.64 11.45
C LEU A 410 -5.96 -8.98 11.93
N SER A 411 -4.66 -9.20 11.72
CA SER A 411 -3.99 -10.38 12.26
C SER A 411 -4.01 -10.35 13.79
N HIS A 412 -4.03 -11.53 14.44
CA HIS A 412 -4.00 -11.61 15.90
C HIS A 412 -2.77 -10.93 16.49
N ILE A 413 -1.62 -11.00 15.81
CA ILE A 413 -0.39 -10.31 16.23
C ILE A 413 -0.60 -8.81 16.24
N ASN A 414 -1.24 -8.27 15.22
CA ASN A 414 -1.46 -6.83 15.17
C ASN A 414 -2.49 -6.37 16.20
N ILE A 415 -3.57 -7.14 16.41
CA ILE A 415 -4.53 -6.88 17.48
C ILE A 415 -3.83 -6.89 18.84
N LEU A 416 -3.00 -7.90 19.13
CA LEU A 416 -2.19 -7.94 20.36
C LEU A 416 -1.23 -6.76 20.45
N SER A 417 -0.62 -6.35 19.34
CA SER A 417 0.30 -5.21 19.28
C SER A 417 -0.39 -3.90 19.67
N HIS A 418 -1.61 -3.66 19.17
CA HIS A 418 -2.42 -2.50 19.56
C HIS A 418 -2.69 -2.47 21.06
N ASN A 419 -3.14 -3.57 21.66
CA ASN A 419 -3.44 -3.61 23.10
C ASN A 419 -2.19 -3.42 23.98
N ARG A 420 -1.02 -3.85 23.49
CA ARG A 420 0.25 -3.75 24.19
C ARG A 420 0.98 -2.43 23.93
N HIS A 421 0.47 -1.56 23.07
CA HIS A 421 1.20 -0.41 22.52
C HIS A 421 2.58 -0.80 21.98
N THR A 422 2.64 -1.96 21.31
CA THR A 422 3.89 -2.54 20.79
C THR A 422 4.07 -2.16 19.33
N PRO A 423 5.13 -1.44 18.94
CA PRO A 423 5.40 -1.15 17.53
C PRO A 423 5.48 -2.43 16.70
N ASN A 424 4.68 -2.48 15.64
CA ASN A 424 4.59 -3.62 14.72
C ASN A 424 4.67 -3.14 13.28
N MET A 425 5.61 -3.69 12.51
CA MET A 425 5.81 -3.33 11.12
C MET A 425 6.33 -4.49 10.28
N VAL A 426 6.17 -4.36 8.98
CA VAL A 426 6.77 -5.26 7.99
C VAL A 426 7.89 -4.53 7.28
N LEU A 427 8.99 -5.23 7.07
CA LEU A 427 10.10 -4.79 6.23
C LEU A 427 10.63 -5.99 5.45
N LYS A 428 10.26 -6.13 4.17
CA LYS A 428 10.60 -7.32 3.36
C LYS A 428 12.09 -7.59 3.30
N ASP A 429 12.90 -6.54 3.15
CA ASP A 429 14.35 -6.66 3.16
C ASP A 429 14.97 -6.72 4.56
N GLY A 430 14.16 -6.70 5.63
CA GLY A 430 14.59 -6.61 7.02
C GLY A 430 15.61 -7.65 7.41
N TRP A 431 15.46 -8.89 6.93
CA TRP A 431 16.41 -9.98 7.20
C TRP A 431 17.80 -9.77 6.57
N THR A 432 17.91 -8.92 5.55
CA THR A 432 19.17 -8.59 4.86
C THR A 432 19.53 -7.12 5.00
N ASN A 433 18.83 -6.37 5.85
CA ASN A 433 18.93 -4.92 5.93
C ASN A 433 20.21 -4.51 6.70
N PRO A 434 21.18 -3.83 6.06
CA PRO A 434 22.46 -3.50 6.69
C PRO A 434 22.32 -2.63 7.95
N LYS A 435 21.28 -1.78 8.01
CA LYS A 435 21.01 -0.93 9.18
C LYS A 435 20.59 -1.78 10.37
N LEU A 436 19.68 -2.74 10.18
CA LEU A 436 19.23 -3.65 11.24
C LEU A 436 20.34 -4.62 11.67
N ASP A 437 21.12 -5.13 10.72
CA ASP A 437 22.27 -5.99 11.04
C ASP A 437 23.30 -5.26 11.92
N SER A 438 23.54 -3.97 11.69
CA SER A 438 24.45 -3.15 12.51
C SER A 438 23.95 -2.89 13.95
N LEU A 439 22.65 -3.08 14.20
CA LEU A 439 22.00 -2.85 15.50
C LEU A 439 21.63 -4.15 16.23
N THR A 440 21.87 -5.32 15.63
CA THR A 440 21.50 -6.60 16.21
C THR A 440 22.26 -6.85 17.53
N GLY A 441 21.53 -7.20 18.59
CA GLY A 441 22.03 -7.39 19.95
C GLY A 441 22.14 -6.10 20.77
N GLU A 442 21.89 -4.94 20.17
CA GLU A 442 21.94 -3.64 20.86
C GLU A 442 20.57 -3.25 21.40
N LEU A 443 20.57 -2.43 22.45
CA LEU A 443 19.38 -1.71 22.88
C LEU A 443 19.07 -0.62 21.85
N VAL A 444 17.85 -0.63 21.32
CA VAL A 444 17.39 0.29 20.28
C VAL A 444 16.10 1.00 20.68
N TYR A 445 15.88 2.14 20.06
CA TYR A 445 14.58 2.82 20.00
C TYR A 445 14.01 2.60 18.61
N LEU A 446 12.78 2.09 18.53
CA LEU A 446 12.00 1.95 17.30
C LEU A 446 10.76 2.84 17.40
N LYS A 447 10.51 3.59 16.33
CA LYS A 447 9.25 4.29 16.07
C LYS A 447 8.74 3.86 14.71
N VAL A 448 7.54 3.30 14.69
CA VAL A 448 6.81 2.93 13.46
C VAL A 448 5.90 4.09 13.08
N GLU A 449 6.00 4.56 11.85
CA GLU A 449 5.14 5.62 11.30
C GLU A 449 4.32 5.04 10.13
N SER A 450 3.30 5.75 9.65
CA SER A 450 2.35 5.20 8.67
C SER A 450 3.00 4.74 7.37
N ASP A 451 4.04 5.43 6.90
CA ASP A 451 4.70 5.19 5.61
C ASP A 451 6.21 4.91 5.72
N SER A 452 6.76 4.99 6.93
CA SER A 452 8.19 4.92 7.21
C SER A 452 8.46 4.50 8.66
N PHE A 453 9.72 4.32 9.03
CA PHE A 453 10.11 3.98 10.40
C PHE A 453 11.44 4.62 10.78
N TYR A 454 11.59 4.88 12.07
CA TYR A 454 12.82 5.36 12.66
C TYR A 454 13.38 4.36 13.67
N ILE A 455 14.63 3.94 13.45
CA ILE A 455 15.36 3.08 14.38
C ILE A 455 16.77 3.61 14.62
N ARG A 456 17.17 3.65 15.90
CA ARG A 456 18.50 4.08 16.36
C ARG A 456 18.96 3.26 17.57
N LYS A 457 20.26 3.25 17.82
CA LYS A 457 20.81 2.79 19.10
C LYS A 457 20.29 3.68 20.25
N ALA A 458 19.99 3.05 21.38
CA ALA A 458 19.46 3.68 22.59
C ALA A 458 20.34 3.37 23.80
N ASN A 459 20.08 4.07 24.92
CA ASN A 459 20.75 3.82 26.19
C ASN A 459 19.77 3.33 27.27
N ILE A 460 20.28 2.64 28.28
CA ILE A 460 19.44 2.00 29.29
C ILE A 460 18.68 3.00 30.18
N VAL A 461 19.19 4.24 30.34
CA VAL A 461 18.56 5.24 31.19
C VAL A 461 17.27 5.76 30.56
N GLU A 462 17.30 6.10 29.26
CA GLU A 462 16.07 6.50 28.54
C GLU A 462 15.07 5.34 28.42
N ALA A 463 15.55 4.12 28.16
CA ALA A 463 14.68 2.95 28.05
C ALA A 463 14.01 2.61 29.39
N THR A 464 14.76 2.63 30.50
CA THR A 464 14.19 2.37 31.83
C THR A 464 13.16 3.41 32.21
N ALA A 465 13.42 4.70 31.94
CA ALA A 465 12.44 5.76 32.21
C ALA A 465 11.14 5.55 31.40
N PHE A 466 11.25 5.15 30.14
CA PHE A 466 10.11 4.85 29.28
C PHE A 466 9.31 3.64 29.77
N TRP A 467 9.99 2.53 30.09
CA TRP A 467 9.33 1.33 30.62
C TRP A 467 8.67 1.58 31.99
N ASP A 468 9.32 2.37 32.85
CA ASP A 468 8.78 2.72 34.16
C ASP A 468 7.49 3.53 34.11
N GLU A 469 7.29 4.29 33.04
CA GLU A 469 6.10 5.09 32.80
C GLU A 469 4.96 4.27 32.18
N ARG A 470 5.27 3.35 31.25
CA ARG A 470 4.27 2.66 30.43
C ARG A 470 3.94 1.22 30.84
N GLU A 471 4.81 0.51 31.57
CA GLU A 471 4.52 -0.88 31.96
C GLU A 471 3.41 -0.97 33.02
N PRO A 472 2.46 -1.93 32.90
CA PRO A 472 1.44 -2.16 33.92
C PRO A 472 2.04 -2.50 35.29
N ARG A 473 1.59 -1.81 36.34
CA ARG A 473 2.08 -1.97 37.72
C ARG A 473 1.01 -2.33 38.74
N THR A 474 -0.25 -2.03 38.46
CA THR A 474 -1.35 -2.23 39.40
C THR A 474 -1.90 -3.65 39.27
N PRO A 475 -1.92 -4.44 40.35
CA PRO A 475 -2.56 -5.76 40.32
C PRO A 475 -4.05 -5.65 39.97
N VAL A 476 -4.50 -6.49 39.03
CA VAL A 476 -5.89 -6.59 38.61
C VAL A 476 -6.48 -7.87 39.20
N ILE A 477 -7.50 -7.73 40.06
CA ILE A 477 -8.23 -8.85 40.65
C ILE A 477 -9.60 -8.93 39.98
N LEU A 478 -9.89 -10.06 39.34
CA LEU A 478 -11.11 -10.26 38.57
C LEU A 478 -12.24 -10.82 39.44
N GLU A 479 -13.45 -10.31 39.22
CA GLU A 479 -14.65 -10.91 39.79
C GLU A 479 -14.92 -12.27 39.14
N LYS A 480 -15.34 -13.24 39.94
CA LYS A 480 -15.89 -14.51 39.47
C LYS A 480 -17.03 -14.98 40.36
N ASP A 481 -18.19 -15.22 39.75
CA ASP A 481 -19.30 -15.95 40.34
C ASP A 481 -19.09 -17.44 40.09
N VAL A 482 -18.87 -18.17 41.19
CA VAL A 482 -18.69 -19.63 41.19
C VAL A 482 -19.87 -20.35 41.83
N MET A 483 -21.02 -19.70 41.95
CA MET A 483 -22.25 -20.23 42.54
C MET A 483 -23.31 -20.57 41.50
N THR A 484 -23.36 -19.85 40.38
CA THR A 484 -24.33 -20.10 39.30
C THR A 484 -24.02 -21.42 38.58
N SER A 485 -24.86 -22.43 38.83
CA SER A 485 -24.79 -23.77 38.22
C SER A 485 -25.85 -23.97 37.15
N GLY A 486 -25.75 -25.06 36.37
CA GLY A 486 -26.63 -25.32 35.23
C GLY A 486 -26.11 -24.72 33.93
N LEU A 487 -26.73 -25.08 32.80
CA LEU A 487 -26.45 -24.41 31.53
C LEU A 487 -27.17 -23.07 31.52
N VAL A 488 -26.51 -22.03 31.04
CA VAL A 488 -27.01 -20.65 31.01
C VAL A 488 -27.54 -20.33 29.62
N GLU A 489 -28.78 -19.85 29.54
CA GLU A 489 -29.43 -19.38 28.32
C GLU A 489 -29.07 -17.91 28.08
N LEU A 490 -28.52 -17.58 26.91
CA LEU A 490 -27.93 -16.26 26.67
C LEU A 490 -28.96 -15.15 26.44
N GLN A 491 -30.23 -15.48 26.21
CA GLN A 491 -31.30 -14.49 26.01
C GLN A 491 -31.58 -13.67 27.28
N ASP A 492 -31.28 -14.24 28.45
CA ASP A 492 -31.53 -13.63 29.76
C ASP A 492 -30.28 -12.94 30.35
N GLU A 493 -29.17 -12.92 29.59
CA GLU A 493 -27.85 -12.45 30.05
C GLU A 493 -27.41 -11.17 29.34
N ASP A 494 -26.37 -10.54 29.87
CA ASP A 494 -25.81 -9.30 29.34
C ASP A 494 -24.30 -9.19 29.61
N ILE A 495 -23.71 -8.04 29.27
CA ILE A 495 -22.29 -7.78 29.47
C ILE A 495 -21.85 -7.84 30.95
N PHE A 496 -22.75 -7.70 31.93
CA PHE A 496 -22.40 -7.84 33.35
C PHE A 496 -22.23 -9.31 33.76
N SER A 497 -22.65 -10.25 32.92
CA SER A 497 -22.48 -11.69 33.12
C SER A 497 -21.04 -12.17 32.84
N VAL A 498 -20.10 -11.29 32.47
CA VAL A 498 -18.67 -11.62 32.33
C VAL A 498 -18.11 -12.35 33.56
N LYS A 499 -18.51 -11.93 34.76
CA LYS A 499 -18.09 -12.59 36.00
C LYS A 499 -18.65 -14.00 36.18
N THR A 500 -19.63 -14.42 35.39
CA THR A 500 -20.31 -15.72 35.53
C THR A 500 -19.99 -16.66 34.37
N ILE A 501 -20.00 -16.14 33.14
CA ILE A 501 -19.86 -16.91 31.89
C ILE A 501 -18.69 -16.43 31.02
N GLY A 502 -17.97 -15.38 31.41
CA GLY A 502 -16.81 -14.82 30.71
C GLY A 502 -17.13 -13.87 29.55
N GLY A 503 -16.08 -13.21 29.04
CA GLY A 503 -16.11 -12.16 28.02
C GLY A 503 -16.88 -12.54 26.75
N LYS A 504 -16.47 -13.61 26.08
CA LYS A 504 -17.10 -14.00 24.80
C LYS A 504 -18.56 -14.38 24.93
N ALA A 505 -18.94 -15.11 25.98
CA ALA A 505 -20.33 -15.52 26.17
C ALA A 505 -21.23 -14.32 26.51
N ALA A 506 -20.74 -13.39 27.34
CA ALA A 506 -21.45 -12.16 27.67
C ALA A 506 -21.59 -11.22 26.46
N ASN A 507 -20.53 -11.03 25.67
CA ASN A 507 -20.61 -10.29 24.40
C ASN A 507 -21.55 -10.96 23.39
N PHE A 508 -21.58 -12.30 23.35
CA PHE A 508 -22.56 -13.02 22.52
C PHE A 508 -23.99 -12.81 23.01
N ALA A 509 -24.23 -12.73 24.33
CA ALA A 509 -25.53 -12.36 24.88
C ALA A 509 -25.98 -10.95 24.43
N GLU A 510 -25.05 -9.99 24.30
CA GLU A 510 -25.35 -8.69 23.69
C GLU A 510 -25.77 -8.79 22.22
N LEU A 511 -25.16 -9.70 21.45
CA LEU A 511 -25.57 -9.96 20.07
C LEU A 511 -26.95 -10.62 19.98
N VAL A 512 -27.30 -11.49 20.93
CA VAL A 512 -28.60 -12.19 20.99
C VAL A 512 -29.78 -11.21 21.11
N LYS A 513 -29.55 -10.02 21.68
CA LYS A 513 -30.57 -8.96 21.78
C LYS A 513 -30.90 -8.28 20.45
N LEU A 514 -30.11 -8.54 19.40
CA LEU A 514 -30.28 -7.95 18.07
C LEU A 514 -31.02 -8.92 17.14
N ASP A 515 -32.32 -8.71 16.93
CA ASP A 515 -33.14 -9.51 16.01
C ASP A 515 -32.69 -9.41 14.53
N SER A 516 -31.91 -8.37 14.19
CA SER A 516 -31.51 -8.06 12.82
C SER A 516 -30.27 -8.82 12.33
N ILE A 517 -29.58 -9.58 13.19
CA ILE A 517 -28.34 -10.28 12.85
C ILE A 517 -28.48 -11.81 13.01
N PRO A 518 -28.05 -12.61 12.02
CA PRO A 518 -28.02 -14.06 12.18
C PRO A 518 -26.86 -14.50 13.08
N LEU A 519 -27.16 -15.35 14.06
CA LEU A 519 -26.20 -15.93 14.99
C LEU A 519 -26.16 -17.47 14.85
N PRO A 520 -25.02 -18.13 15.16
CA PRO A 520 -24.93 -19.58 15.17
C PRO A 520 -25.98 -20.20 16.07
N GLU A 521 -26.72 -21.20 15.59
CA GLU A 521 -27.86 -21.75 16.32
C GLU A 521 -27.43 -22.55 17.56
N ASN A 522 -28.41 -22.80 18.45
CA ASN A 522 -28.27 -23.64 19.66
C ASN A 522 -27.17 -23.18 20.60
N TYR A 523 -27.09 -21.86 20.78
CA TYR A 523 -26.15 -21.25 21.70
C TYR A 523 -26.58 -21.44 23.17
N PHE A 524 -25.60 -21.60 24.05
CA PHE A 524 -25.73 -21.59 25.52
C PHE A 524 -24.34 -21.43 26.14
N ALA A 525 -24.27 -21.13 27.44
CA ALA A 525 -23.00 -21.06 28.17
C ALA A 525 -22.89 -22.10 29.29
N ILE A 526 -21.65 -22.54 29.53
CA ILE A 526 -21.26 -23.30 30.72
C ILE A 526 -20.59 -22.30 31.69
N PRO A 527 -21.16 -22.03 32.87
CA PRO A 527 -20.65 -21.02 33.80
C PRO A 527 -19.40 -21.48 34.56
N PHE A 528 -18.72 -20.53 35.21
CA PHE A 528 -17.47 -20.77 35.96
C PHE A 528 -17.61 -21.76 37.12
N TYR A 529 -18.82 -21.96 37.63
CA TYR A 529 -19.11 -22.97 38.65
C TYR A 529 -18.44 -24.31 38.34
N TYR A 530 -18.63 -24.83 37.12
CA TYR A 530 -18.13 -26.16 36.76
C TYR A 530 -16.61 -26.22 36.64
N TYR A 531 -15.97 -25.15 36.13
CA TYR A 531 -14.51 -25.04 36.13
C TYR A 531 -13.98 -25.05 37.57
N GLN A 532 -14.57 -24.23 38.44
CA GLN A 532 -14.14 -24.12 39.84
C GLN A 532 -14.31 -25.45 40.59
N GLN A 533 -15.42 -26.17 40.37
CA GLN A 533 -15.62 -27.49 40.94
C GLN A 533 -14.59 -28.50 40.43
N HIS A 534 -14.29 -28.51 39.13
CA HIS A 534 -13.28 -29.40 38.53
C HIS A 534 -11.90 -29.19 39.14
N ILE A 535 -11.51 -27.93 39.37
CA ILE A 535 -10.22 -27.57 39.97
C ILE A 535 -10.14 -27.97 41.45
N ILE A 536 -11.23 -27.79 42.22
CA ILE A 536 -11.24 -28.11 43.66
C ILE A 536 -11.36 -29.63 43.90
N SER A 537 -12.29 -30.32 43.24
CA SER A 537 -12.61 -31.72 43.52
C SER A 537 -11.44 -32.68 43.21
N HIS A 538 -10.55 -32.27 42.31
CA HIS A 538 -9.36 -33.01 41.92
C HIS A 538 -8.06 -32.48 42.57
N GLY A 539 -8.15 -31.52 43.51
CA GLY A 539 -7.00 -30.96 44.23
C GLY A 539 -6.04 -30.14 43.36
N ILE A 540 -6.47 -29.72 42.17
CA ILE A 540 -5.68 -28.94 41.21
C ILE A 540 -5.45 -27.53 41.75
N ASP A 541 -6.36 -26.99 42.56
CA ASP A 541 -6.21 -25.72 43.27
C ASP A 541 -4.91 -25.66 44.08
N THR A 542 -4.54 -26.78 44.72
CA THR A 542 -3.34 -26.88 45.55
C THR A 542 -2.09 -27.00 44.70
N ILE A 543 -2.18 -27.67 43.55
CA ILE A 543 -1.09 -27.72 42.55
C ILE A 543 -0.81 -26.31 42.02
N ILE A 544 -1.85 -25.58 41.60
CA ILE A 544 -1.74 -24.19 41.13
C ILE A 544 -1.10 -23.32 42.20
N ARG A 545 -1.60 -23.35 43.44
CA ARG A 545 -1.07 -22.53 44.54
C ARG A 545 0.40 -22.81 44.81
N ASN A 546 0.82 -24.07 44.81
CA ASN A 546 2.22 -24.42 45.04
C ASN A 546 3.10 -23.99 43.87
N MET A 547 2.62 -24.16 42.63
CA MET A 547 3.31 -23.74 41.41
C MET A 547 3.53 -22.23 41.37
N LEU A 548 2.51 -21.43 41.71
CA LEU A 548 2.60 -19.96 41.73
C LEU A 548 3.52 -19.42 42.85
N ASN A 549 3.75 -20.18 43.92
CA ASN A 549 4.65 -19.82 45.03
C ASN A 549 6.08 -20.38 44.85
N ASP A 550 6.39 -21.07 43.75
CA ASP A 550 7.73 -21.57 43.45
C ASP A 550 8.59 -20.46 42.81
N ASP A 551 9.63 -20.01 43.51
CA ASP A 551 10.56 -18.98 43.02
C ASP A 551 11.18 -19.35 41.65
N THR A 552 11.37 -20.65 41.37
CA THR A 552 11.89 -21.13 40.09
C THR A 552 10.87 -20.92 38.98
N PHE A 553 9.59 -21.14 39.26
CA PHE A 553 8.50 -20.89 38.31
C PHE A 553 8.39 -19.40 37.93
N VAL A 554 8.54 -18.53 38.93
CA VAL A 554 8.49 -17.07 38.72
C VAL A 554 9.70 -16.60 37.91
N SER A 555 10.91 -17.09 38.23
CA SER A 555 12.16 -16.57 37.66
C SER A 555 12.64 -17.25 36.37
N ASN A 556 12.14 -18.45 36.04
CA ASN A 556 12.61 -19.24 34.89
C ASN A 556 11.49 -19.59 33.91
N ALA A 557 11.52 -18.98 32.72
CA ALA A 557 10.52 -19.16 31.67
C ALA A 557 10.41 -20.59 31.15
N GLU A 558 11.54 -21.29 30.96
CA GLU A 558 11.55 -22.68 30.47
C GLU A 558 10.94 -23.63 31.50
N TYR A 559 11.30 -23.47 32.77
CA TYR A 559 10.71 -24.27 33.85
C TYR A 559 9.21 -24.00 33.99
N ARG A 560 8.79 -22.74 33.88
CA ARG A 560 7.37 -22.35 33.87
C ARG A 560 6.59 -23.00 32.73
N LYS A 561 7.11 -22.96 31.50
CA LYS A 561 6.49 -23.58 30.31
C LYS A 561 6.20 -25.07 30.55
N VAL A 562 7.17 -25.81 31.09
CA VAL A 562 7.01 -27.24 31.42
C VAL A 562 5.95 -27.45 32.51
N LYS A 563 5.95 -26.64 33.58
CA LYS A 563 4.95 -26.77 34.67
C LYS A 563 3.53 -26.43 34.23
N LEU A 564 3.38 -25.45 33.36
CA LEU A 564 2.08 -25.13 32.75
C LEU A 564 1.59 -26.26 31.84
N GLU A 565 2.48 -26.95 31.11
CA GLU A 565 2.12 -28.15 30.35
C GLU A 565 1.65 -29.29 31.26
N GLU A 566 2.42 -29.62 32.31
CA GLU A 566 2.02 -30.62 33.31
C GLU A 566 0.64 -30.31 33.93
N LEU A 567 0.37 -29.03 34.27
CA LEU A 567 -0.92 -28.62 34.82
C LEU A 567 -2.07 -28.83 33.82
N ARG A 568 -1.85 -28.50 32.54
CA ARG A 568 -2.84 -28.71 31.48
C ARG A 568 -3.19 -30.18 31.31
N ASP A 569 -2.19 -31.06 31.33
CA ASP A 569 -2.40 -32.50 31.24
C ASP A 569 -3.25 -33.01 32.42
N ILE A 570 -2.96 -32.56 33.64
CA ILE A 570 -3.75 -32.93 34.83
C ILE A 570 -5.22 -32.49 34.70
N ILE A 571 -5.47 -31.28 34.20
CA ILE A 571 -6.84 -30.78 33.97
C ILE A 571 -7.58 -31.67 32.94
N VAL A 572 -6.89 -32.08 31.87
CA VAL A 572 -7.46 -32.91 30.80
C VAL A 572 -7.69 -34.35 31.25
N ASP A 573 -6.79 -34.92 32.05
CA ASP A 573 -6.87 -36.32 32.50
C ASP A 573 -7.89 -36.51 33.63
N SER A 574 -8.17 -35.46 34.39
CA SER A 574 -9.20 -35.50 35.45
C SER A 574 -10.60 -35.80 34.86
N PRO A 575 -11.41 -36.68 35.49
CA PRO A 575 -12.77 -36.96 35.04
C PRO A 575 -13.66 -35.71 35.01
N LEU A 576 -14.52 -35.59 33.98
CA LEU A 576 -15.53 -34.53 33.96
C LEU A 576 -16.71 -34.94 34.86
N ASP A 577 -17.38 -33.95 35.45
CA ASP A 577 -18.64 -34.18 36.15
C ASP A 577 -19.69 -34.81 35.22
N ALA A 578 -20.27 -35.93 35.68
CA ALA A 578 -21.20 -36.72 34.89
C ALA A 578 -22.54 -36.00 34.69
N GLU A 579 -22.95 -35.17 35.65
CA GLU A 579 -24.18 -34.37 35.52
C GLU A 579 -24.02 -33.30 34.44
N LEU A 580 -22.90 -32.56 34.45
CA LEU A 580 -22.57 -31.61 33.38
C LEU A 580 -22.49 -32.29 32.00
N SER A 581 -21.75 -33.40 31.88
CA SER A 581 -21.63 -34.13 30.61
C SER A 581 -23.02 -34.52 30.07
N THR A 582 -23.88 -35.07 30.94
CA THR A 582 -25.25 -35.44 30.59
C THR A 582 -26.09 -34.23 30.18
N ALA A 583 -26.01 -33.11 30.91
CA ALA A 583 -26.76 -31.90 30.60
C ALA A 583 -26.38 -31.34 29.22
N VAL A 584 -25.09 -31.26 28.92
CA VAL A 584 -24.59 -30.77 27.62
C VAL A 584 -24.97 -31.71 26.49
N LEU A 585 -24.82 -33.04 26.68
CA LEU A 585 -25.24 -34.03 25.69
C LEU A 585 -26.73 -33.98 25.41
N ASN A 586 -27.57 -33.83 26.44
CA ASN A 586 -29.02 -33.69 26.27
C ASN A 586 -29.37 -32.44 25.48
N ARG A 587 -28.75 -31.29 25.80
CA ARG A 587 -28.94 -30.03 25.06
C ARG A 587 -28.53 -30.15 23.59
N ILE A 588 -27.38 -30.76 23.32
CA ILE A 588 -26.87 -30.96 21.95
C ILE A 588 -27.69 -31.99 21.15
N ASN A 589 -28.19 -33.05 21.81
CA ASN A 589 -28.96 -34.09 21.15
C ASN A 589 -30.42 -33.67 20.88
N TYR A 590 -30.96 -32.73 21.66
CA TYR A 590 -32.29 -32.16 21.42
C TYR A 590 -32.43 -31.53 20.02
N PHE A 591 -31.35 -30.94 19.51
CA PHE A 591 -31.33 -30.38 18.15
C PHE A 591 -30.64 -31.36 17.19
N GLU A 592 -31.45 -32.18 16.51
CA GLU A 592 -30.96 -33.25 15.62
C GLU A 592 -30.36 -32.73 14.31
N GLU A 593 -30.71 -31.50 13.91
CA GLU A 593 -30.30 -30.86 12.66
C GLU A 593 -28.77 -30.69 12.55
N PHE A 594 -28.07 -30.57 13.68
CA PHE A 594 -26.63 -30.34 13.70
C PHE A 594 -25.88 -31.46 14.41
N ASN A 595 -24.76 -31.86 13.81
CA ASN A 595 -23.92 -32.94 14.31
C ASN A 595 -22.60 -32.45 14.94
N ALA A 596 -22.28 -31.16 14.84
CA ALA A 596 -21.02 -30.60 15.31
C ALA A 596 -21.26 -29.29 16.07
N TYR A 597 -20.54 -29.12 17.18
CA TYR A 597 -20.66 -27.99 18.10
C TYR A 597 -19.27 -27.45 18.44
N LYS A 598 -19.16 -26.12 18.53
CA LYS A 598 -17.93 -25.43 18.91
C LYS A 598 -18.04 -25.01 20.37
N PHE A 599 -17.01 -25.31 21.15
CA PHE A 599 -16.82 -24.96 22.55
C PHE A 599 -15.75 -23.86 22.58
N ARG A 600 -16.17 -22.61 22.73
CA ARG A 600 -15.31 -21.43 22.73
C ARG A 600 -14.96 -21.05 24.16
N SER A 601 -13.68 -20.82 24.39
CA SER A 601 -13.18 -20.29 25.67
C SER A 601 -13.82 -18.93 25.96
N SER A 602 -14.34 -18.75 27.16
CA SER A 602 -14.94 -17.48 27.61
C SER A 602 -14.48 -17.22 29.03
N THR A 603 -13.42 -16.43 29.21
CA THR A 603 -12.84 -16.17 30.55
C THR A 603 -13.25 -14.81 31.09
N ASN A 604 -13.18 -14.61 32.41
CA ASN A 604 -13.33 -13.27 33.02
C ASN A 604 -12.11 -12.37 32.80
N ALA A 605 -11.02 -12.91 32.24
CA ALA A 605 -9.86 -12.14 31.81
C ALA A 605 -9.96 -11.68 30.36
N GLU A 606 -11.01 -12.04 29.62
CA GLU A 606 -11.22 -11.58 28.24
C GLU A 606 -11.94 -10.23 28.27
N ASP A 607 -11.58 -9.37 27.31
CA ASP A 607 -12.24 -8.10 27.05
C ASP A 607 -12.25 -7.15 28.28
N LEU A 608 -11.15 -7.17 29.04
CA LEU A 608 -10.86 -6.19 30.08
C LEU A 608 -10.28 -4.93 29.43
N GLU A 609 -10.45 -3.78 30.08
CA GLU A 609 -9.83 -2.54 29.61
C GLU A 609 -8.31 -2.70 29.52
N GLY A 610 -7.73 -2.40 28.36
CA GLY A 610 -6.30 -2.54 28.08
C GLY A 610 -5.81 -3.99 27.92
N PHE A 611 -6.68 -5.01 27.98
CA PHE A 611 -6.29 -6.42 27.83
C PHE A 611 -7.26 -7.18 26.93
N SER A 612 -6.75 -7.71 25.81
CA SER A 612 -7.49 -8.61 24.93
C SER A 612 -7.04 -10.05 25.09
N GLY A 613 -8.00 -10.97 25.21
CA GLY A 613 -7.74 -12.40 25.15
C GLY A 613 -7.60 -12.95 23.72
N ALA A 614 -7.46 -12.09 22.70
CA ALA A 614 -7.33 -12.49 21.30
C ALA A 614 -6.19 -13.51 21.12
N GLY A 615 -6.51 -14.69 20.61
CA GLY A 615 -5.50 -15.72 20.34
C GLY A 615 -4.86 -16.39 21.57
N LEU A 616 -5.20 -16.02 22.81
CA LEU A 616 -4.56 -16.59 24.01
C LEU A 616 -5.10 -18.00 24.36
N TYR A 617 -6.40 -18.20 24.17
CA TYR A 617 -7.14 -19.37 24.61
C TYR A 617 -7.65 -20.20 23.42
N ASP A 618 -7.82 -21.50 23.64
CA ASP A 618 -8.14 -22.43 22.57
C ASP A 618 -9.64 -22.80 22.56
N SER A 619 -10.19 -22.96 21.36
CA SER A 619 -11.58 -23.40 21.16
C SER A 619 -11.64 -24.76 20.49
N TYR A 620 -12.38 -25.71 21.07
CA TYR A 620 -12.46 -27.09 20.60
C TYR A 620 -13.82 -27.42 20.01
N ALA A 621 -13.90 -28.47 19.20
CA ALA A 621 -15.16 -28.93 18.63
C ALA A 621 -15.52 -30.30 19.18
N ALA A 622 -16.82 -30.55 19.38
CA ALA A 622 -17.37 -31.88 19.61
C ALA A 622 -18.27 -32.27 18.43
N LYS A 623 -18.25 -33.55 18.05
CA LYS A 623 -19.05 -34.10 16.96
C LYS A 623 -19.78 -35.37 17.40
N LYS A 624 -21.07 -35.46 17.11
CA LYS A 624 -21.91 -36.62 17.41
C LYS A 624 -21.31 -37.87 16.74
N GLY A 625 -21.08 -38.93 17.52
CA GLY A 625 -20.50 -40.19 17.06
C GLY A 625 -18.98 -40.19 16.81
N ASP A 626 -18.28 -39.08 17.07
CA ASP A 626 -16.82 -39.00 16.92
C ASP A 626 -16.12 -39.32 18.26
N ALA A 627 -15.39 -40.44 18.31
CA ALA A 627 -14.68 -40.88 19.51
C ALA A 627 -13.50 -39.98 19.90
N GLY A 628 -12.96 -39.18 18.97
CA GLY A 628 -11.85 -38.27 19.20
C GLY A 628 -12.31 -36.85 19.59
N LYS A 629 -13.50 -36.45 19.16
CA LYS A 629 -14.12 -35.13 19.37
C LYS A 629 -15.38 -35.23 20.25
N THR A 630 -15.20 -35.68 21.48
CA THR A 630 -16.28 -35.80 22.48
C THR A 630 -16.54 -34.48 23.22
N VAL A 631 -17.74 -34.28 23.76
CA VAL A 631 -18.10 -33.15 24.64
C VAL A 631 -17.14 -33.02 25.81
N ASP A 632 -16.88 -34.11 26.54
CA ASP A 632 -16.03 -34.09 27.73
C ASP A 632 -14.61 -33.60 27.43
N ARG A 633 -14.02 -34.13 26.36
CA ARG A 633 -12.69 -33.71 25.89
C ARG A 633 -12.67 -32.25 25.47
N ALA A 634 -13.72 -31.75 24.79
CA ALA A 634 -13.79 -30.36 24.38
C ALA A 634 -13.81 -29.43 25.60
N ILE A 635 -14.67 -29.71 26.59
CA ILE A 635 -14.79 -28.92 27.82
C ILE A 635 -13.46 -28.87 28.58
N LYS A 636 -12.86 -30.03 28.85
CA LYS A 636 -11.61 -30.10 29.63
C LYS A 636 -10.43 -29.45 28.92
N LYS A 637 -10.35 -29.56 27.59
CA LYS A 637 -9.32 -28.87 26.81
C LYS A 637 -9.50 -27.35 26.76
N VAL A 638 -10.74 -26.86 26.70
CA VAL A 638 -11.01 -25.41 26.85
C VAL A 638 -10.53 -24.92 28.22
N TRP A 639 -10.87 -25.62 29.30
CA TRP A 639 -10.40 -25.28 30.65
C TRP A 639 -8.87 -25.31 30.79
N ALA A 640 -8.22 -26.33 30.23
CA ALA A 640 -6.76 -26.41 30.22
C ALA A 640 -6.12 -25.21 29.49
N SER A 641 -6.74 -24.71 28.41
CA SER A 641 -6.20 -23.58 27.65
C SER A 641 -6.07 -22.27 28.46
N LEU A 642 -6.78 -22.13 29.60
CA LEU A 642 -6.58 -21.03 30.54
C LEU A 642 -5.12 -20.94 31.01
N TRP A 643 -4.43 -22.08 31.07
CA TRP A 643 -3.04 -22.24 31.53
C TRP A 643 -2.05 -22.43 30.37
N ASN A 644 -2.41 -22.03 29.15
CA ASN A 644 -1.43 -21.93 28.06
C ASN A 644 -0.30 -20.95 28.46
N SER A 645 0.96 -21.23 28.10
CA SER A 645 2.10 -20.36 28.46
C SER A 645 1.84 -18.91 28.06
N ARG A 646 1.41 -18.68 26.81
CA ARG A 646 1.03 -17.35 26.32
C ARG A 646 -0.05 -16.66 27.15
N ALA A 647 -1.08 -17.40 27.57
CA ALA A 647 -2.18 -16.84 28.34
C ALA A 647 -1.73 -16.49 29.75
N PHE A 648 -0.85 -17.32 30.34
CA PHE A 648 -0.24 -17.06 31.62
C PHE A 648 0.65 -15.81 31.57
N ASP A 649 1.58 -15.77 30.62
CA ASP A 649 2.57 -14.70 30.48
C ASP A 649 1.90 -13.36 30.15
N GLU A 650 0.84 -13.36 29.33
CA GLU A 650 0.05 -12.14 29.05
C GLU A 650 -0.58 -11.59 30.33
N ARG A 651 -1.27 -12.45 31.10
CA ARG A 651 -1.90 -12.05 32.37
C ARG A 651 -0.86 -11.56 33.38
N GLU A 652 0.32 -12.17 33.40
CA GLU A 652 1.43 -11.75 34.25
C GLU A 652 1.97 -10.35 33.87
N TYR A 653 2.05 -10.06 32.56
CA TYR A 653 2.45 -8.74 32.07
C TYR A 653 1.48 -7.66 32.53
N TYR A 654 0.17 -7.89 32.38
CA TYR A 654 -0.89 -6.96 32.80
C TYR A 654 -1.25 -7.05 34.30
N LYS A 655 -0.48 -7.80 35.09
CA LYS A 655 -0.64 -7.93 36.56
C LYS A 655 -2.01 -8.49 36.98
N ILE A 656 -2.63 -9.31 36.14
CA ILE A 656 -3.85 -10.03 36.48
C ILE A 656 -3.52 -11.15 37.47
N ASP A 657 -4.21 -11.18 38.62
CA ASP A 657 -4.05 -12.23 39.61
C ASP A 657 -4.52 -13.57 39.05
N GLN A 658 -3.57 -14.50 38.88
CA GLN A 658 -3.78 -15.86 38.37
C GLN A 658 -4.73 -16.70 39.25
N ASN A 659 -5.03 -16.28 40.48
CA ASN A 659 -6.03 -16.94 41.33
C ASN A 659 -7.46 -16.44 41.09
N SER A 660 -7.60 -15.25 40.51
CA SER A 660 -8.89 -14.59 40.23
C SER A 660 -9.50 -15.01 38.89
N VAL A 661 -8.72 -15.65 38.02
CA VAL A 661 -9.18 -16.08 36.69
C VAL A 661 -10.09 -17.32 36.77
N ALA A 662 -11.03 -17.41 35.83
CA ALA A 662 -11.91 -18.55 35.62
C ALA A 662 -12.24 -18.72 34.13
N MET A 663 -12.65 -19.94 33.74
CA MET A 663 -12.97 -20.27 32.35
C MET A 663 -14.39 -20.81 32.23
N GLY A 664 -15.26 -20.03 31.59
CA GLY A 664 -16.56 -20.42 31.10
C GLY A 664 -16.45 -20.89 29.66
N ILE A 665 -17.56 -21.40 29.11
CA ILE A 665 -17.57 -21.92 27.74
C ILE A 665 -18.82 -21.47 27.02
N LEU A 666 -18.65 -20.72 25.92
CA LEU A 666 -19.71 -20.46 24.96
C LEU A 666 -19.82 -21.66 24.02
N VAL A 667 -20.98 -22.30 23.97
CA VAL A 667 -21.27 -23.44 23.09
C VAL A 667 -22.30 -23.02 22.06
N HIS A 668 -22.05 -23.30 20.79
CA HIS A 668 -23.02 -23.12 19.70
C HIS A 668 -22.72 -24.12 18.57
N ARG A 669 -23.59 -24.18 17.55
CA ARG A 669 -23.34 -25.00 16.35
C ARG A 669 -21.97 -24.70 15.73
N SER A 670 -21.26 -25.74 15.28
CA SER A 670 -20.05 -25.58 14.47
C SER A 670 -20.37 -25.56 12.97
N PHE A 671 -19.69 -24.69 12.24
CA PHE A 671 -19.63 -24.69 10.77
C PHE A 671 -18.45 -25.57 10.36
N THR A 672 -18.70 -26.65 9.62
CA THR A 672 -17.66 -27.63 9.25
C THR A 672 -17.25 -27.58 7.77
N ASP A 673 -18.00 -26.84 6.96
CA ASP A 673 -17.79 -26.68 5.53
C ASP A 673 -18.29 -25.28 5.15
N GLU A 674 -17.60 -24.27 5.68
CA GLU A 674 -17.96 -22.88 5.44
C GLU A 674 -17.53 -22.42 4.05
N ASP A 675 -18.28 -21.49 3.47
CA ASP A 675 -17.94 -20.91 2.18
C ASP A 675 -16.91 -19.78 2.30
N ALA A 676 -16.93 -19.08 3.43
CA ALA A 676 -16.00 -18.02 3.76
C ALA A 676 -15.96 -17.78 5.27
N ASN A 677 -14.84 -17.26 5.75
CA ASN A 677 -14.69 -16.69 7.08
C ASN A 677 -14.20 -15.25 6.96
N GLY A 678 -14.42 -14.43 8.01
CA GLY A 678 -13.94 -13.06 7.99
C GLY A 678 -13.89 -12.37 9.34
N VAL A 679 -13.13 -11.29 9.39
CA VAL A 679 -12.95 -10.39 10.54
C VAL A 679 -13.22 -8.96 10.08
N ILE A 680 -13.88 -8.18 10.92
CA ILE A 680 -14.33 -6.83 10.62
C ILE A 680 -14.01 -5.92 11.79
N ILE A 681 -13.43 -4.76 11.50
CA ILE A 681 -13.39 -3.63 12.45
C ILE A 681 -14.37 -2.58 11.96
N THR A 682 -15.27 -2.12 12.84
CA THR A 682 -16.29 -1.12 12.49
C THR A 682 -15.75 0.32 12.44
N ARG A 683 -14.50 0.46 11.98
CA ARG A 683 -13.76 1.69 11.70
C ARG A 683 -12.84 1.46 10.50
N ASN A 684 -12.51 2.52 9.78
CA ASN A 684 -11.47 2.49 8.77
C ASN A 684 -10.11 2.55 9.45
N LEU A 685 -9.27 1.53 9.24
CA LEU A 685 -7.93 1.47 9.84
C LEU A 685 -6.86 2.17 9.01
N TYR A 686 -7.19 2.63 7.80
CA TYR A 686 -6.22 3.15 6.86
C TYR A 686 -6.28 4.66 6.66
N ASN A 687 -7.39 5.31 6.99
CA ASN A 687 -7.57 6.76 6.96
C ASN A 687 -8.76 7.20 7.84
N ASP A 688 -8.97 8.51 7.96
CA ASP A 688 -10.00 9.11 8.82
C ASP A 688 -11.43 9.02 8.25
N ASN A 689 -11.62 8.55 7.01
CA ASN A 689 -12.96 8.45 6.43
C ASN A 689 -13.74 7.30 7.08
N HIS A 690 -15.01 7.57 7.40
CA HIS A 690 -15.86 6.58 8.05
C HIS A 690 -16.13 5.37 7.14
N GLY A 691 -15.77 4.18 7.62
CA GLY A 691 -16.00 2.92 6.93
C GLY A 691 -15.74 1.72 7.82
N TYR A 692 -16.02 0.53 7.30
CA TYR A 692 -15.76 -0.74 7.95
C TYR A 692 -14.61 -1.45 7.24
N THR A 693 -13.59 -1.85 8.00
CA THR A 693 -12.44 -2.61 7.48
C THR A 693 -12.76 -4.10 7.56
N ILE A 694 -12.83 -4.78 6.43
CA ILE A 694 -13.26 -6.17 6.31
C ILE A 694 -12.14 -6.99 5.66
N ASN A 695 -11.69 -8.04 6.34
CA ASN A 695 -10.84 -9.07 5.75
C ASN A 695 -11.63 -10.37 5.66
N THR A 696 -11.63 -11.01 4.50
CA THR A 696 -12.39 -12.24 4.26
C THR A 696 -11.61 -13.20 3.36
N GLN A 697 -11.79 -14.49 3.57
CA GLN A 697 -11.14 -15.53 2.77
C GLN A 697 -12.07 -16.70 2.49
N TYR A 698 -11.87 -17.31 1.32
CA TYR A 698 -12.61 -18.47 0.84
C TYR A 698 -12.37 -19.70 1.73
N LYS A 699 -13.46 -20.36 2.15
CA LYS A 699 -13.44 -21.58 2.96
C LYS A 699 -12.56 -21.46 4.22
N GLU A 700 -11.77 -22.49 4.51
CA GLU A 700 -10.91 -22.62 5.70
C GLU A 700 -9.50 -22.06 5.46
N TYR A 701 -9.24 -21.40 4.32
CA TYR A 701 -7.97 -20.69 4.14
C TYR A 701 -7.86 -19.60 5.20
N SER A 702 -6.71 -19.55 5.86
CA SER A 702 -6.49 -18.66 6.99
C SER A 702 -6.33 -17.22 6.54
N ILE A 703 -7.13 -16.32 7.12
CA ILE A 703 -6.95 -14.86 6.99
C ILE A 703 -5.76 -14.42 7.83
N VAL A 704 -5.62 -15.02 9.01
CA VAL A 704 -4.66 -14.59 10.03
C VAL A 704 -3.24 -15.07 9.69
N TYR A 705 -3.13 -16.23 9.03
CA TYR A 705 -1.88 -16.89 8.64
C TYR A 705 -2.01 -17.47 7.22
N PRO A 706 -2.14 -16.63 6.19
CA PRO A 706 -2.18 -17.13 4.81
C PRO A 706 -0.88 -17.88 4.49
N GLU A 707 -0.97 -18.92 3.68
CA GLU A 707 0.23 -19.56 3.14
C GLU A 707 1.06 -18.54 2.33
N PRO A 708 2.39 -18.65 2.26
CA PRO A 708 3.22 -17.71 1.52
C PRO A 708 2.72 -17.50 0.07
N GLY A 709 2.45 -16.25 -0.28
CA GLY A 709 1.92 -15.87 -1.60
C GLY A 709 0.39 -15.93 -1.72
N ILE A 710 -0.36 -16.36 -0.70
CA ILE A 710 -1.82 -16.29 -0.68
C ILE A 710 -2.28 -14.91 -0.22
N MET A 711 -3.06 -14.25 -1.06
CA MET A 711 -3.76 -13.00 -0.74
C MET A 711 -5.21 -13.29 -0.36
N HIS A 712 -5.82 -12.37 0.37
CA HIS A 712 -7.23 -12.40 0.76
C HIS A 712 -7.89 -11.10 0.30
N ASP A 713 -9.22 -11.08 0.32
CA ASP A 713 -9.96 -9.86 0.08
C ASP A 713 -9.78 -8.94 1.30
N GLN A 714 -9.21 -7.75 1.05
CA GLN A 714 -9.19 -6.64 2.01
C GLN A 714 -10.08 -5.54 1.47
N ILE A 715 -11.10 -5.18 2.24
CA ILE A 715 -12.21 -4.37 1.76
C ILE A 715 -12.46 -3.23 2.74
N ILE A 716 -12.71 -2.03 2.22
CA ILE A 716 -13.31 -0.94 2.97
C ILE A 716 -14.73 -0.74 2.49
N THR A 717 -15.68 -0.84 3.40
CA THR A 717 -17.07 -0.48 3.14
C THR A 717 -17.36 0.87 3.78
N TYR A 718 -17.27 1.94 3.00
CA TYR A 718 -17.51 3.30 3.46
C TYR A 718 -18.97 3.50 3.82
N THR A 719 -19.23 4.17 4.95
CA THR A 719 -20.58 4.53 5.40
C THR A 719 -21.08 5.84 4.78
N ILE A 720 -20.46 6.24 3.68
CA ILE A 720 -20.76 7.49 2.99
C ILE A 720 -21.95 7.25 2.05
N ASN A 721 -22.97 8.09 2.19
CA ASN A 721 -24.19 8.02 1.39
C ASN A 721 -24.05 8.97 0.20
N LEU A 722 -23.73 8.44 -0.99
CA LEU A 722 -23.85 9.13 -2.27
C LEU A 722 -25.00 8.50 -3.06
N GLU A 723 -25.97 9.31 -3.51
CA GLU A 723 -27.07 8.90 -4.40
C GLU A 723 -27.88 7.66 -3.95
N ASN A 724 -28.31 7.62 -2.68
CA ASN A 724 -29.09 6.51 -2.10
C ASN A 724 -28.33 5.18 -1.99
N LEU A 725 -27.02 5.14 -2.26
CA LEU A 725 -26.20 4.01 -1.86
C LEU A 725 -25.99 4.09 -0.36
N ARG A 726 -26.36 3.03 0.37
CA ARG A 726 -26.14 2.95 1.82
C ARG A 726 -24.65 2.84 2.17
N TYR A 727 -23.88 2.23 1.28
CA TYR A 727 -22.44 2.02 1.44
C TYR A 727 -21.71 2.05 0.09
N THR A 728 -20.41 2.34 0.12
CA THR A 728 -19.50 2.19 -1.03
C THR A 728 -18.43 1.16 -0.71
N ILE A 729 -18.14 0.25 -1.64
CA ILE A 729 -17.16 -0.84 -1.47
C ILE A 729 -15.87 -0.49 -2.22
N GLU A 730 -14.75 -0.52 -1.51
CA GLU A 730 -13.39 -0.41 -2.04
C GLU A 730 -12.63 -1.70 -1.76
N TYR A 731 -11.90 -2.21 -2.76
CA TYR A 731 -10.99 -3.34 -2.58
C TYR A 731 -9.55 -2.83 -2.51
N LEU A 732 -8.89 -3.07 -1.37
CA LEU A 732 -7.46 -2.80 -1.18
C LEU A 732 -6.60 -3.96 -1.69
N SER A 733 -7.10 -5.19 -1.55
CA SER A 733 -6.53 -6.39 -2.18
C SER A 733 -7.62 -7.39 -2.51
N LYS A 734 -7.30 -8.34 -3.39
CA LYS A 734 -8.21 -9.43 -3.78
C LYS A 734 -7.56 -10.77 -3.49
N SER A 735 -8.40 -11.74 -3.13
CA SER A 735 -8.02 -13.13 -2.96
C SER A 735 -7.52 -13.69 -4.29
N ASN A 736 -6.40 -14.41 -4.23
CA ASN A 736 -5.81 -15.10 -5.37
C ASN A 736 -5.99 -16.63 -5.27
N ILE A 737 -6.93 -17.10 -4.45
CA ILE A 737 -7.24 -18.52 -4.34
C ILE A 737 -7.68 -19.08 -5.70
N PRO A 738 -7.04 -20.14 -6.23
CA PRO A 738 -7.33 -20.68 -7.55
C PRO A 738 -8.80 -21.04 -7.76
N ASP A 739 -9.48 -21.58 -6.74
CA ASP A 739 -10.89 -21.96 -6.78
C ASP A 739 -11.85 -20.80 -7.08
N LEU A 740 -11.44 -19.55 -6.83
CA LEU A 740 -12.26 -18.37 -7.10
C LEU A 740 -12.22 -17.94 -8.57
N ASP A 741 -11.23 -18.38 -9.36
CA ASP A 741 -11.06 -18.02 -10.78
C ASP A 741 -11.13 -16.49 -11.01
N GLY A 742 -10.45 -15.72 -10.15
CA GLY A 742 -10.41 -14.25 -10.20
C GLY A 742 -11.70 -13.54 -9.74
N LYS A 743 -12.64 -14.25 -9.14
CA LYS A 743 -13.81 -13.68 -8.44
C LYS A 743 -13.47 -13.29 -7.00
N THR A 744 -14.30 -12.45 -6.42
CA THR A 744 -14.23 -12.07 -5.00
C THR A 744 -14.81 -13.16 -4.11
N VAL A 745 -14.39 -13.20 -2.84
CA VAL A 745 -14.87 -14.16 -1.83
C VAL A 745 -16.34 -13.90 -1.49
N LEU A 746 -16.71 -12.62 -1.43
CA LEU A 746 -18.06 -12.14 -1.15
C LEU A 746 -18.58 -11.33 -2.35
N THR A 747 -19.89 -11.37 -2.53
CA THR A 747 -20.64 -10.49 -3.44
C THR A 747 -20.85 -9.11 -2.81
N ASP A 748 -21.12 -8.09 -3.63
CA ASP A 748 -21.43 -6.75 -3.13
C ASP A 748 -22.70 -6.72 -2.26
N ASP A 749 -23.69 -7.55 -2.56
CA ASP A 749 -24.91 -7.68 -1.75
C ASP A 749 -24.62 -8.30 -0.37
N GLU A 750 -23.71 -9.27 -0.30
CA GLU A 750 -23.22 -9.81 0.98
C GLU A 750 -22.47 -8.75 1.79
N LEU A 751 -21.61 -7.96 1.15
CA LEU A 751 -20.87 -6.87 1.80
C LEU A 751 -21.78 -5.75 2.33
N ILE A 752 -22.80 -5.35 1.56
CA ILE A 752 -23.82 -4.39 2.00
C ILE A 752 -24.57 -4.94 3.22
N ARG A 753 -24.92 -6.24 3.22
CA ARG A 753 -25.60 -6.88 4.35
C ARG A 753 -24.71 -6.95 5.59
N ILE A 754 -23.43 -7.26 5.42
CA ILE A 754 -22.43 -7.21 6.49
C ILE A 754 -22.34 -5.80 7.07
N ALA A 755 -22.33 -4.77 6.23
CA ALA A 755 -22.27 -3.38 6.68
C ALA A 755 -23.53 -2.97 7.48
N ASP A 756 -24.71 -3.48 7.10
CA ASP A 756 -25.93 -3.31 7.91
C ASP A 756 -25.79 -3.97 9.29
N TYR A 757 -25.23 -5.19 9.37
CA TYR A 757 -24.97 -5.87 10.64
C TYR A 757 -23.94 -5.11 11.49
N CYS A 758 -22.85 -4.63 10.88
CA CYS A 758 -21.84 -3.81 11.54
C CYS A 758 -22.44 -2.54 12.13
N THR A 759 -23.30 -1.87 11.38
CA THR A 759 -24.00 -0.65 11.85
C THR A 759 -24.87 -0.95 13.07
N ALA A 760 -25.68 -2.03 13.02
CA ALA A 760 -26.54 -2.42 14.13
C ALA A 760 -25.74 -2.78 15.39
N ILE A 761 -24.68 -3.58 15.23
CA ILE A 761 -23.81 -4.01 16.33
C ILE A 761 -23.06 -2.81 16.93
N LYS A 762 -22.45 -1.96 16.11
CA LYS A 762 -21.73 -0.76 16.56
C LYS A 762 -22.65 0.18 17.33
N GLN A 763 -23.87 0.42 16.84
CA GLN A 763 -24.87 1.23 17.54
C GLN A 763 -25.29 0.62 18.89
N HIS A 764 -25.51 -0.69 18.95
CA HIS A 764 -25.86 -1.37 20.19
C HIS A 764 -24.75 -1.25 21.23
N TYR A 765 -23.52 -1.59 20.85
CA TYR A 765 -22.37 -1.54 21.74
C TYR A 765 -22.10 -0.10 22.22
N TYR A 766 -22.17 0.89 21.32
CA TYR A 766 -21.97 2.29 21.67
C TYR A 766 -23.04 2.84 22.64
N ASN A 767 -24.30 2.43 22.49
CA ASN A 767 -25.37 2.99 23.31
C ASN A 767 -25.57 2.26 24.64
N ASN A 768 -25.29 0.96 24.70
CA ASN A 768 -25.73 0.10 25.79
C ASN A 768 -24.59 -0.47 26.64
N ILE A 769 -23.35 -0.48 26.14
CA ILE A 769 -22.21 -1.04 26.87
C ILE A 769 -21.38 0.10 27.47
N GLN A 770 -21.21 0.07 28.79
CA GLN A 770 -20.39 1.03 29.50
C GLN A 770 -18.93 0.86 29.09
N ARG A 771 -18.26 1.97 28.80
CA ARG A 771 -16.86 2.04 28.40
C ARG A 771 -16.14 3.13 29.14
N ASN A 772 -14.82 2.99 29.24
CA ASN A 772 -13.96 3.94 29.95
C ASN A 772 -13.34 4.98 29.00
N CYS A 773 -13.45 4.80 27.67
CA CYS A 773 -13.14 5.85 26.69
C CYS A 773 -14.19 6.98 26.75
N HIS A 774 -13.74 8.23 26.60
CA HIS A 774 -14.60 9.36 26.23
C HIS A 774 -14.57 9.56 24.70
N CYS A 775 -14.79 8.48 23.95
CA CYS A 775 -14.70 8.48 22.49
C CYS A 775 -16.07 8.68 21.83
N ASP A 776 -16.10 9.50 20.78
CA ASP A 776 -17.29 9.76 19.96
C ASP A 776 -17.64 8.53 19.12
N TYR A 777 -18.88 8.48 18.60
CA TYR A 777 -19.36 7.35 17.79
C TYR A 777 -18.48 7.08 16.56
N SER A 778 -17.86 8.12 15.99
CA SER A 778 -16.93 7.98 14.85
C SER A 778 -15.70 7.16 15.22
N ASP A 779 -15.15 7.39 16.41
CA ASP A 779 -13.87 6.84 16.86
C ASP A 779 -14.04 5.50 17.57
N PHE A 780 -15.24 5.25 18.12
CA PHE A 780 -15.64 3.98 18.68
C PHE A 780 -15.64 2.88 17.60
N ALA A 781 -15.15 1.70 17.95
CA ALA A 781 -15.08 0.57 17.05
C ALA A 781 -15.39 -0.75 17.78
N VAL A 782 -15.82 -1.73 16.98
CA VAL A 782 -16.12 -3.10 17.41
C VAL A 782 -15.38 -4.04 16.48
N ASP A 783 -14.71 -5.04 17.05
CA ASP A 783 -14.12 -6.18 16.36
C ASP A 783 -15.15 -7.30 16.25
N ILE A 784 -15.46 -7.72 15.02
CA ILE A 784 -16.53 -8.66 14.70
C ILE A 784 -15.93 -9.81 13.87
N GLU A 785 -16.25 -11.04 14.26
CA GLU A 785 -15.96 -12.22 13.45
C GLU A 785 -17.26 -12.71 12.79
N PHE A 786 -17.18 -13.14 11.52
CA PHE A 786 -18.29 -13.75 10.80
C PHE A 786 -17.88 -14.99 10.01
N LYS A 787 -18.88 -15.76 9.59
CA LYS A 787 -18.76 -16.91 8.68
C LYS A 787 -19.89 -16.89 7.65
N VAL A 788 -19.67 -17.51 6.50
CA VAL A 788 -20.69 -17.74 5.47
C VAL A 788 -20.92 -19.23 5.31
N ASP A 789 -22.16 -19.67 5.39
CA ASP A 789 -22.56 -21.07 5.33
C ASP A 789 -23.70 -21.27 4.33
N SER A 790 -23.51 -22.20 3.40
CA SER A 790 -24.52 -22.61 2.40
C SER A 790 -25.28 -23.87 2.78
N GLN A 791 -25.02 -24.47 3.96
CA GLN A 791 -25.67 -25.73 4.36
C GLN A 791 -27.11 -25.55 4.82
N VAL A 792 -27.47 -24.36 5.34
CA VAL A 792 -28.82 -24.07 5.85
C VAL A 792 -29.68 -23.39 4.80
N GLU A 793 -29.13 -22.41 4.08
CA GLU A 793 -29.75 -21.60 3.03
C GLU A 793 -28.68 -21.23 2.01
N ASP A 794 -29.05 -20.62 0.86
CA ASP A 794 -28.06 -20.15 -0.10
C ASP A 794 -27.21 -19.03 0.51
N ARG A 795 -25.94 -19.38 0.83
CA ARG A 795 -24.89 -18.52 1.40
C ARG A 795 -25.37 -17.52 2.46
N LYS A 796 -25.65 -18.03 3.66
CA LYS A 796 -26.08 -17.21 4.80
C LYS A 796 -24.88 -16.71 5.62
N ILE A 797 -24.87 -15.43 5.95
CA ILE A 797 -23.85 -14.78 6.79
C ILE A 797 -24.24 -14.89 8.26
N TYR A 798 -23.33 -15.36 9.10
CA TYR A 798 -23.49 -15.52 10.54
C TYR A 798 -22.45 -14.71 11.31
N ILE A 799 -22.88 -13.91 12.28
CA ILE A 799 -21.99 -13.23 13.23
C ILE A 799 -21.68 -14.17 14.38
N LYS A 800 -20.41 -14.50 14.60
CA LYS A 800 -20.01 -15.50 15.62
C LYS A 800 -19.44 -14.88 16.90
N GLN A 801 -18.99 -13.64 16.83
CA GLN A 801 -18.41 -12.91 17.95
C GLN A 801 -18.41 -11.42 17.63
N ALA A 802 -18.55 -10.61 18.67
CA ALA A 802 -18.22 -9.20 18.65
C ALA A 802 -17.56 -8.83 19.98
N ARG A 803 -16.75 -7.78 19.99
CA ARG A 803 -16.16 -7.17 21.19
C ARG A 803 -15.74 -5.74 20.89
N ILE A 804 -15.62 -4.91 21.92
CA ILE A 804 -15.09 -3.55 21.75
C ILE A 804 -13.67 -3.64 21.19
N PHE A 805 -13.39 -2.84 20.16
CA PHE A 805 -12.04 -2.64 19.64
C PHE A 805 -11.50 -1.37 20.28
N GLU A 806 -10.49 -1.49 21.14
CA GLU A 806 -9.88 -0.34 21.78
C GLU A 806 -9.12 0.48 20.74
N THR A 807 -9.50 1.75 20.65
CA THR A 807 -8.85 2.78 19.85
C THR A 807 -8.30 3.82 20.82
N GLU A 808 -7.18 4.45 20.45
CA GLU A 808 -6.46 5.45 21.27
C GLU A 808 -7.35 6.47 21.97
#